data_AF-A0A1H3ICN1-F1
#
_entry.id   AF-A0A1H3ICN1-F1
#
_cell.length_a   1.000
_cell.length_b   1.000
_cell.length_c   1.000
_cell.angle_alpha   90.00
_cell.angle_beta   90.00
_cell.angle_gamma   90.00
#
_symmetry.space_group_name_H-M   'P 1'
#
loop_
_entity.id
_entity.type
_entity.pdbx_description
1 polymer ?
#
loop_
_entity_poly.entity_id
_entity_poly.type
_entity_poly.pdbx_seq_one_letter_code
_entity_poly.pdbx_strand_id
1 'polypeptide(L)'
;MAKLISYACTHCGGVLNIDSDQEILDCPFCGTMVNLVEYHRKDILSQAELCLKRMEYNSAFERYKELYDKNPKDFEVLRGLVLCAGKIPVKNDLVYPKKLIRHDLYRAIAVLGQYAEDCSGYEYFEHLDTVFKLCIEYRELIKVREKNAKLTRIRIKNLANREYGNPDQDLKDIASCNKKNTDLLTPEINELERKLRLNCAKLKMTEPKPEEQVVYSSSINKAEVNPDSESISNINCIKCGGQLLMDAKRSLCECGFCGVAYGTSLFFGEPNKKAKEALVKQEFSEADQRYSYMLMLDPHNFEALRGRVLSAAKWSCVKVENDISNFWVNNLRSRVESALEKALDCDKPYFEKFIEMMDAYSLILAEDNKLKPLVRQRKDLLYRRDHIVVDYDPNEENKPALYAHKTISETIADTEKQIDMIKINRNKNVDKVREICNRIQEMDKKWLAEKAMTTNASHDIFQGILYMDLISNYMTDDSSRRMLNELTQKTFGFDFEGWVKGGYFEGDYIPYSFVKDGMMISNVSANKMHFLQRGIEKNYIQLGTVMTDEAYRKQGFAGKLIEHVIRTYENDCDGIYLFGNLGAVDFYIKNGFRMINQYRYFVKEEHIKKCAGSRFAPVKNMGEDIKNKYLQMVRNSYFISSFEQINKYGLQMFYTAGLDNVLYAEDIDCFAVIDDEDGLALQSVLCKEKIALTDVIGRLDLETTQLRLGFTPLDEDLYLCTSELYDGADDYRLFYRGGELEAIERDKLYFPDLSHA
;
A
#
# COMPACT_ATOMS: atom_id res chain seq x y z
N MET A 1 -2.20 7.14 -9.88
CA MET A 1 -3.51 6.46 -9.82
C MET A 1 -3.92 6.05 -11.22
N ALA A 2 -3.76 4.77 -11.58
CA ALA A 2 -4.68 4.12 -12.50
C ALA A 2 -5.64 3.32 -11.61
N LYS A 3 -6.91 3.73 -11.54
CA LYS A 3 -7.96 2.89 -10.95
C LYS A 3 -8.15 1.70 -11.90
N LEU A 4 -8.24 0.48 -11.39
CA LEU A 4 -8.89 -0.60 -12.14
C LEU A 4 -10.37 -0.24 -12.21
N ILE A 5 -10.77 0.28 -13.37
CA ILE A 5 -12.13 0.68 -13.68
C ILE A 5 -12.72 -0.49 -14.46
N SER A 6 -13.74 -1.14 -13.92
CA SER A 6 -14.58 -2.03 -14.73
C SER A 6 -15.50 -1.15 -15.56
N TYR A 7 -15.43 -1.29 -16.88
CA TYR A 7 -16.21 -0.46 -17.80
C TYR A 7 -17.49 -1.21 -18.14
N ALA A 8 -18.64 -0.58 -17.92
CA ALA A 8 -19.92 -1.11 -18.36
C ALA A 8 -20.26 -0.53 -19.74
N CYS A 9 -20.70 -1.39 -20.65
CA CYS A 9 -21.19 -0.98 -21.96
C CYS A 9 -22.39 -0.05 -21.79
N THR A 10 -22.32 1.16 -22.34
CA THR A 10 -23.42 2.13 -22.31
C THR A 10 -24.65 1.68 -23.10
N HIS A 11 -24.46 0.75 -24.05
CA HIS A 11 -25.54 0.20 -24.88
C HIS A 11 -26.29 -0.95 -24.20
N CYS A 12 -25.62 -1.86 -23.51
CA CYS A 12 -26.26 -3.09 -22.99
C CYS A 12 -25.96 -3.40 -21.52
N GLY A 13 -25.18 -2.57 -20.83
CA GLY A 13 -24.80 -2.77 -19.42
C GLY A 13 -23.81 -3.91 -19.15
N GLY A 14 -23.41 -4.66 -20.18
CA GLY A 14 -22.43 -5.75 -20.05
C GLY A 14 -21.03 -5.22 -19.75
N VAL A 15 -20.22 -5.98 -19.00
CA VAL A 15 -18.83 -5.63 -18.72
C VAL A 15 -18.03 -5.64 -20.02
N LEU A 16 -17.32 -4.54 -20.31
CA LEU A 16 -16.41 -4.44 -21.44
C LEU A 16 -15.10 -5.13 -21.08
N ASN A 17 -14.62 -5.99 -21.96
CA ASN A 17 -13.28 -6.55 -21.88
C ASN A 17 -12.26 -5.47 -22.28
N ILE A 18 -11.06 -5.56 -21.74
CA ILE A 18 -9.97 -4.63 -22.04
C ILE A 18 -8.99 -5.35 -22.95
N ASP A 19 -8.90 -4.92 -24.21
CA ASP A 19 -7.76 -5.25 -25.05
C ASP A 19 -6.65 -4.23 -24.77
N SER A 20 -5.71 -4.63 -23.92
CA SER A 20 -4.57 -3.78 -23.52
C SER A 20 -3.60 -3.50 -24.66
N ASP A 21 -3.58 -4.34 -25.69
CA ASP A 21 -2.65 -4.21 -26.82
C ASP A 21 -3.19 -3.22 -27.86
N GLN A 22 -4.51 -3.11 -27.98
CA GLN A 22 -5.18 -2.18 -28.89
C GLN A 22 -5.73 -0.92 -28.20
N GLU A 23 -5.70 -0.85 -26.87
CA GLU A 23 -6.33 0.20 -26.05
C GLU A 23 -7.85 0.35 -26.31
N ILE A 24 -8.52 -0.78 -26.56
CA ILE A 24 -9.96 -0.84 -26.88
C ILE A 24 -10.70 -1.59 -25.78
N LEU A 25 -11.91 -1.12 -25.48
CA LEU A 25 -12.89 -1.78 -24.65
C LEU A 25 -13.92 -2.46 -25.54
N ASP A 26 -13.92 -3.78 -25.61
CA ASP A 26 -14.87 -4.55 -26.42
C ASP A 26 -16.02 -5.08 -25.55
N CYS A 27 -17.24 -4.91 -26.03
CA CYS A 27 -18.41 -5.53 -25.42
C CYS A 27 -18.64 -6.93 -25.98
N PRO A 28 -18.43 -8.02 -25.21
CA PRO A 28 -18.67 -9.37 -25.70
C PRO A 28 -20.16 -9.67 -25.97
N PHE A 29 -21.07 -8.81 -25.49
CA PHE A 29 -22.50 -9.01 -25.60
C PHE A 29 -23.15 -8.31 -26.79
N CYS A 30 -22.75 -7.07 -27.12
CA CYS A 30 -23.35 -6.31 -28.23
C CYS A 30 -22.34 -5.90 -29.31
N GLY A 31 -21.05 -6.20 -29.14
CA GLY A 31 -20.00 -5.86 -30.10
C GLY A 31 -19.60 -4.39 -30.13
N THR A 32 -20.10 -3.55 -29.22
CA THR A 32 -19.67 -2.15 -29.09
C THR A 32 -18.19 -2.11 -28.71
N MET A 33 -17.39 -1.38 -29.48
CA MET A 33 -15.98 -1.10 -29.19
C MET A 33 -15.81 0.37 -28.79
N VAL A 34 -15.15 0.64 -27.67
CA VAL A 34 -14.93 2.00 -27.13
C VAL A 34 -13.45 2.21 -26.87
N ASN A 35 -12.86 3.33 -27.27
CA ASN A 35 -11.44 3.60 -27.00
C ASN A 35 -11.21 3.93 -25.51
N LEU A 36 -10.23 3.28 -24.88
CA LEU A 36 -9.94 3.39 -23.44
C LEU A 36 -9.54 4.81 -23.00
N VAL A 37 -8.79 5.53 -23.84
CA VAL A 37 -8.33 6.90 -23.56
C VAL A 37 -9.47 7.90 -23.74
N GLU A 38 -10.33 7.67 -24.74
CA GLU A 38 -11.53 8.48 -24.98
C GLU A 38 -12.50 8.40 -23.79
N TYR A 39 -12.63 7.22 -23.18
CA TYR A 39 -13.42 7.01 -21.96
C TYR A 39 -12.87 7.83 -20.76
N HIS A 40 -11.56 7.93 -20.60
CA HIS A 40 -10.90 8.68 -19.50
C HIS A 40 -10.52 10.12 -19.84
N ARG A 41 -10.84 10.61 -21.04
CA ARG A 41 -10.44 11.94 -21.52
C ARG A 41 -10.68 13.02 -20.48
N LYS A 42 -11.88 13.04 -19.86
CA LYS A 42 -12.25 14.05 -18.87
C LYS A 42 -11.35 14.04 -17.62
N ASP A 43 -10.96 12.85 -17.17
CA ASP A 43 -10.11 12.68 -15.97
C ASP A 43 -8.67 13.08 -16.26
N ILE A 44 -8.12 12.65 -17.41
CA ILE A 44 -6.75 13.01 -17.83
C ILE A 44 -6.65 14.51 -18.07
N LEU A 45 -7.64 15.10 -18.76
CA LEU A 45 -7.70 16.54 -19.02
C LEU A 45 -7.79 17.34 -17.70
N SER A 46 -8.65 16.91 -16.76
CA SER A 46 -8.78 17.55 -15.45
C SER A 46 -7.49 17.50 -14.65
N GLN A 47 -6.77 16.38 -14.69
CA GLN A 47 -5.46 16.24 -14.05
C GLN A 47 -4.41 17.12 -14.72
N ALA A 48 -4.37 17.18 -16.05
CA ALA A 48 -3.45 18.03 -16.80
C ALA A 48 -3.67 19.52 -16.45
N GLU A 49 -4.93 19.97 -16.35
CA GLU A 49 -5.26 21.33 -15.93
C GLU A 49 -4.84 21.62 -14.48
N LEU A 50 -5.01 20.64 -13.57
CA LEU A 50 -4.56 20.78 -12.18
C LEU A 50 -3.05 20.90 -12.08
N CYS A 51 -2.29 20.08 -12.82
CA CYS A 51 -0.83 20.18 -12.91
C CYS A 51 -0.41 21.55 -13.47
N LEU A 52 -1.08 22.05 -14.52
CA LEU A 52 -0.78 23.37 -15.10
C LEU A 52 -1.04 24.50 -14.09
N LYS A 53 -2.16 24.47 -13.37
CA LYS A 53 -2.49 25.43 -12.29
C LYS A 53 -1.49 25.36 -11.12
N ARG A 54 -0.93 24.18 -10.86
CA ARG A 54 0.12 23.94 -9.84
C ARG A 54 1.53 24.27 -10.32
N MET A 55 1.69 24.79 -11.54
CA MET A 55 2.99 25.10 -12.16
C MET A 55 3.87 23.86 -12.41
N GLU A 56 3.26 22.68 -12.50
CA GLU A 56 3.91 21.39 -12.82
C GLU A 56 3.93 21.18 -14.35
N TYR A 57 4.62 22.05 -15.08
CA TYR A 57 4.48 22.18 -16.54
C TYR A 57 4.87 20.92 -17.32
N ASN A 58 5.89 20.17 -16.90
CA ASN A 58 6.31 18.94 -17.59
C ASN A 58 5.25 17.84 -17.43
N SER A 59 4.76 17.64 -16.20
CA SER A 59 3.71 16.66 -15.88
C SER A 59 2.38 16.97 -16.57
N ALA A 60 2.06 18.26 -16.73
CA ALA A 60 0.92 18.72 -17.50
C ALA A 60 1.13 18.48 -19.01
N PHE A 61 2.32 18.78 -19.53
CA PHE A 61 2.66 18.59 -20.93
C PHE A 61 2.57 17.11 -21.35
N GLU A 62 3.11 16.18 -20.55
CA GLU A 62 3.03 14.74 -20.82
C GLU A 62 1.58 14.26 -20.93
N ARG A 63 0.71 14.69 -20.02
CA ARG A 63 -0.72 14.32 -20.02
C ARG A 63 -1.48 14.90 -21.21
N TYR A 64 -1.20 16.16 -21.58
CA TYR A 64 -1.77 16.73 -22.79
C TYR A 64 -1.22 16.04 -24.04
N LYS A 65 0.05 15.61 -24.03
CA LYS A 65 0.66 14.92 -25.17
C LYS A 65 0.02 13.55 -25.41
N GLU A 66 -0.26 12.82 -24.33
CA GLU A 66 -1.01 11.55 -24.36
C GLU A 66 -2.39 11.71 -25.02
N LEU A 67 -3.14 12.76 -24.67
CA LEU A 67 -4.43 13.06 -25.30
C LEU A 67 -4.30 13.52 -26.76
N TYR A 68 -3.24 14.29 -27.07
CA TYR A 68 -2.99 14.80 -28.42
C TYR A 68 -2.68 13.67 -29.40
N ASP A 69 -1.87 12.69 -29.00
CA ASP A 69 -1.48 11.58 -29.86
C ASP A 69 -2.70 10.71 -30.29
N LYS A 70 -3.83 10.81 -29.57
CA LYS A 70 -5.10 10.15 -29.90
C LYS A 70 -6.07 11.04 -30.67
N ASN A 71 -6.19 12.32 -30.29
CA ASN A 71 -7.03 13.30 -30.99
C ASN A 71 -6.27 14.62 -31.23
N PRO A 72 -5.51 14.72 -32.34
CA PRO A 72 -4.67 15.89 -32.62
C PRO A 72 -5.44 17.20 -32.78
N LYS A 73 -6.73 17.14 -33.13
CA LYS A 73 -7.60 18.32 -33.34
C LYS A 73 -8.35 18.76 -32.08
N ASP A 74 -8.02 18.21 -30.92
CA ASP A 74 -8.66 18.59 -29.67
C ASP A 74 -8.19 19.97 -29.19
N PHE A 75 -9.10 20.96 -29.25
CA PHE A 75 -8.83 22.34 -28.87
C PHE A 75 -8.27 22.49 -27.44
N GLU A 76 -8.83 21.78 -26.46
CA GLU A 76 -8.45 21.92 -25.06
C GLU A 76 -7.03 21.41 -24.82
N VAL A 77 -6.68 20.33 -25.52
CA VAL A 77 -5.38 19.67 -25.47
C VAL A 77 -4.31 20.52 -26.16
N LEU A 78 -4.56 20.97 -27.39
CA LEU A 78 -3.65 21.85 -28.14
C LEU A 78 -3.34 23.12 -27.35
N ARG A 79 -4.36 23.74 -26.75
CA ARG A 79 -4.20 24.90 -25.86
C ARG A 79 -3.37 24.55 -24.63
N GLY A 80 -3.61 23.40 -24.00
CA GLY A 80 -2.85 22.91 -22.86
C GLY A 80 -1.36 22.78 -23.17
N LEU A 81 -1.00 22.13 -24.28
CA LEU A 81 0.38 21.94 -24.74
C LEU A 81 1.12 23.28 -24.89
N VAL A 82 0.49 24.24 -25.54
CA VAL A 82 1.05 25.57 -25.80
C VAL A 82 1.27 26.35 -24.50
N LEU A 83 0.31 26.32 -23.58
CA LEU A 83 0.43 27.00 -22.28
C LEU A 83 1.51 26.35 -21.39
N CYS A 84 1.63 25.02 -21.43
CA CYS A 84 2.69 24.29 -20.74
C CYS A 84 4.08 24.70 -21.24
N ALA A 85 4.26 24.76 -22.56
CA ALA A 85 5.52 25.18 -23.18
C ALA A 85 5.91 26.61 -22.81
N GLY A 86 4.92 27.50 -22.70
CA GLY A 86 5.09 28.89 -22.25
C GLY A 86 5.21 29.08 -20.75
N LYS A 87 5.06 28.02 -19.94
CA LYS A 87 4.98 28.08 -18.47
C LYS A 87 3.97 29.11 -17.97
N ILE A 88 2.78 29.12 -18.58
CA ILE A 88 1.70 30.06 -18.26
C ILE A 88 0.63 29.31 -17.45
N PRO A 89 0.55 29.52 -16.12
CA PRO A 89 -0.35 28.75 -15.27
C PRO A 89 -1.81 29.21 -15.39
N VAL A 90 -2.04 30.50 -15.68
CA VAL A 90 -3.38 31.08 -15.82
C VAL A 90 -3.38 32.06 -16.99
N LYS A 91 -4.43 32.02 -17.83
CA LYS A 91 -4.62 32.92 -18.98
C LYS A 91 -4.51 34.42 -18.61
N ASN A 92 -4.84 34.80 -17.38
CA ASN A 92 -4.74 36.19 -16.91
C ASN A 92 -3.30 36.72 -16.89
N ASP A 93 -2.28 35.85 -16.82
CA ASP A 93 -0.88 36.27 -16.87
C ASP A 93 -0.47 36.84 -18.24
N LEU A 94 -1.23 36.52 -19.30
CA LEU A 94 -1.02 37.09 -20.64
C LEU A 94 -1.43 38.56 -20.73
N VAL A 95 -2.36 39.01 -19.88
CA VAL A 95 -2.78 40.41 -19.80
C VAL A 95 -1.71 41.27 -19.13
N TYR A 96 -0.94 40.67 -18.21
CA TYR A 96 0.11 41.36 -17.45
C TYR A 96 1.42 40.56 -17.48
N PRO A 97 2.13 40.51 -18.62
CA PRO A 97 3.23 39.57 -18.86
C PRO A 97 4.53 39.91 -18.12
N LYS A 98 4.49 40.79 -17.09
CA LYS A 98 5.67 41.23 -16.33
C LYS A 98 6.43 40.06 -15.70
N LYS A 99 5.73 38.99 -15.31
CA LYS A 99 6.31 37.79 -14.69
C LYS A 99 6.70 36.70 -15.71
N LEU A 100 6.36 36.86 -16.98
CA LEU A 100 6.64 35.87 -18.02
C LEU A 100 8.10 35.97 -18.49
N ILE A 101 8.66 34.81 -18.84
CA ILE A 101 10.05 34.68 -19.29
C ILE A 101 10.06 34.65 -20.81
N ARG A 102 10.89 35.51 -21.44
CA ARG A 102 10.97 35.64 -22.90
C ARG A 102 11.31 34.32 -23.60
N HIS A 103 12.21 33.55 -23.03
CA HIS A 103 12.61 32.25 -23.58
C HIS A 103 11.45 31.23 -23.59
N ASP A 104 10.62 31.22 -22.55
CA ASP A 104 9.47 30.31 -22.49
C ASP A 104 8.37 30.75 -23.47
N LEU A 105 8.19 32.06 -23.69
CA LEU A 105 7.30 32.56 -24.75
C LEU A 105 7.72 32.11 -26.15
N TYR A 106 9.03 32.09 -26.44
CA TYR A 106 9.52 31.55 -27.72
C TYR A 106 9.26 30.04 -27.84
N ARG A 107 9.34 29.29 -26.74
CA ARG A 107 8.98 27.86 -26.74
C ARG A 107 7.49 27.67 -27.01
N ALA A 108 6.63 28.51 -26.44
CA ALA A 108 5.19 28.48 -26.72
C ALA A 108 4.89 28.73 -28.21
N ILE A 109 5.57 29.71 -28.83
CA ILE A 109 5.47 29.98 -30.27
C ILE A 109 6.01 28.81 -31.10
N ALA A 110 7.13 28.21 -30.70
CA ALA A 110 7.69 27.05 -31.39
C ALA A 110 6.74 25.84 -31.35
N VAL A 111 6.08 25.60 -30.22
CA VAL A 111 5.08 24.55 -30.05
C VAL A 111 3.81 24.85 -30.86
N LEU A 112 3.34 26.10 -30.90
CA LEU A 112 2.26 26.52 -31.81
C LEU A 112 2.61 26.23 -33.28
N GLY A 113 3.86 26.51 -33.68
CA GLY A 113 4.34 26.23 -35.03
C GLY A 113 4.46 24.75 -35.33
N GLN A 114 4.89 23.95 -34.34
CA GLN A 114 4.97 22.49 -34.45
C GLN A 114 3.61 21.86 -34.75
N TYR A 115 2.53 22.41 -34.18
CA TYR A 115 1.16 21.92 -34.32
C TYR A 115 0.30 22.80 -35.24
N ALA A 116 0.92 23.54 -36.17
CA ALA A 116 0.24 24.56 -36.96
C ALA A 116 -0.90 24.01 -37.83
N GLU A 117 -0.73 22.81 -38.41
CA GLU A 117 -1.77 22.13 -39.21
C GLU A 117 -2.99 21.75 -38.38
N ASP A 118 -2.80 21.32 -37.13
CA ASP A 118 -3.89 20.97 -36.23
C ASP A 118 -4.57 22.22 -35.63
N CYS A 119 -3.80 23.29 -35.44
CA CYS A 119 -4.29 24.57 -34.92
C CYS A 119 -5.06 25.40 -35.96
N SER A 120 -4.89 25.13 -37.27
CA SER A 120 -5.40 25.99 -38.34
C SER A 120 -6.93 26.07 -38.42
N GLY A 121 -7.65 25.20 -37.72
CA GLY A 121 -9.11 25.23 -37.60
C GLY A 121 -9.65 26.19 -36.53
N TYR A 122 -8.78 26.85 -35.76
CA TYR A 122 -9.18 27.68 -34.62
C TYR A 122 -8.57 29.09 -34.69
N GLU A 123 -9.42 30.09 -34.91
CA GLU A 123 -9.05 31.52 -34.87
C GLU A 123 -8.36 31.93 -33.55
N TYR A 124 -8.63 31.19 -32.47
CA TYR A 124 -7.99 31.34 -31.18
C TYR A 124 -6.45 31.26 -31.22
N PHE A 125 -5.87 30.31 -31.96
CA PHE A 125 -4.42 30.09 -31.94
C PHE A 125 -3.65 31.16 -32.71
N GLU A 126 -4.24 31.76 -33.75
CA GLU A 126 -3.68 32.92 -34.45
C GLU A 126 -3.61 34.15 -33.54
N HIS A 127 -4.67 34.36 -32.77
CA HIS A 127 -4.70 35.41 -31.75
C HIS A 127 -3.71 35.13 -30.61
N LEU A 128 -3.51 33.86 -30.25
CA LEU A 128 -2.59 33.47 -29.18
C LEU A 128 -1.13 33.72 -29.57
N ASP A 129 -0.75 33.39 -30.81
CA ASP A 129 0.55 33.73 -31.38
C ASP A 129 0.80 35.24 -31.39
N THR A 130 -0.21 36.02 -31.80
CA THR A 130 -0.16 37.49 -31.77
C THR A 130 0.05 38.01 -30.34
N VAL A 131 -0.64 37.45 -29.35
CA VAL A 131 -0.46 37.82 -27.94
C VAL A 131 0.94 37.47 -27.44
N PHE A 132 1.51 36.31 -27.80
CA PHE A 132 2.88 35.97 -27.40
C PHE A 132 3.91 36.93 -28.00
N LYS A 133 3.76 37.33 -29.27
CA LYS A 133 4.62 38.34 -29.91
C LYS A 133 4.55 39.68 -29.19
N LEU A 134 3.35 40.15 -28.85
CA LEU A 134 3.16 41.38 -28.05
C LEU A 134 3.76 41.28 -26.64
N CYS A 135 3.64 40.12 -25.99
CA CYS A 135 4.26 39.87 -24.68
C CYS A 135 5.79 39.93 -24.76
N ILE A 136 6.40 39.40 -25.83
CA ILE A 136 7.85 39.49 -26.06
C ILE A 136 8.27 40.95 -26.27
N GLU A 137 7.54 41.71 -27.10
CA GLU A 137 7.80 43.14 -27.34
C GLU A 137 7.71 43.95 -26.04
N TYR A 138 6.67 43.72 -25.24
CA TYR A 138 6.53 44.31 -23.91
C TYR A 138 7.71 43.98 -23.00
N ARG A 139 8.18 42.72 -22.99
CA ARG A 139 9.34 42.31 -22.18
C ARG A 139 10.64 42.99 -22.62
N GLU A 140 10.83 43.20 -23.92
CA GLU A 140 11.99 43.93 -24.43
C GLU A 140 11.96 45.41 -24.04
N LEU A 141 10.82 46.09 -24.18
CA LEU A 141 10.70 47.48 -23.76
C LEU A 141 10.85 47.66 -22.24
N ILE A 142 10.32 46.74 -21.44
CA ILE A 142 10.54 46.76 -19.98
C ILE A 142 12.02 46.59 -19.66
N LYS A 143 12.72 45.68 -20.34
CA LYS A 143 14.17 45.47 -20.17
C LYS A 143 14.98 46.70 -20.59
N VAL A 144 14.60 47.36 -21.69
CA VAL A 144 15.22 48.62 -22.14
C VAL A 144 14.95 49.73 -21.12
N ARG A 145 13.72 49.85 -20.61
CA ARG A 145 13.36 50.81 -19.56
C ARG A 145 14.18 50.59 -18.28
N GLU A 146 14.35 49.34 -17.86
CA GLU A 146 15.21 48.97 -16.72
C GLU A 146 16.68 49.29 -16.98
N LYS A 147 17.20 49.03 -18.19
CA LYS A 147 18.58 49.36 -18.60
C LYS A 147 18.81 50.87 -18.68
N ASN A 148 17.85 51.62 -19.22
CA ASN A 148 17.87 53.07 -19.31
C ASN A 148 17.81 53.71 -17.93
N ALA A 149 16.95 53.20 -17.04
CA ALA A 149 16.95 53.57 -15.64
C ALA A 149 18.33 53.32 -15.01
N LYS A 150 18.96 52.17 -15.27
CA LYS A 150 20.32 51.85 -14.78
C LYS A 150 21.41 52.78 -15.36
N LEU A 151 21.34 53.14 -16.64
CA LEU A 151 22.26 54.08 -17.30
C LEU A 151 22.09 55.51 -16.79
N THR A 152 20.86 55.97 -16.60
CA THR A 152 20.57 57.27 -15.96
C THR A 152 21.15 57.32 -14.58
N ARG A 153 20.99 56.26 -13.79
CA ARG A 153 21.57 56.16 -12.44
C ARG A 153 23.10 56.29 -12.46
N ILE A 154 23.78 55.66 -13.43
CA ILE A 154 25.23 55.78 -13.62
C ILE A 154 25.62 57.19 -14.06
N ARG A 155 24.88 57.81 -15.00
CA ARG A 155 25.14 59.19 -15.45
C ARG A 155 24.97 60.22 -14.34
N ILE A 156 23.90 60.08 -13.55
CA ILE A 156 23.66 60.90 -12.36
C ILE A 156 24.83 60.73 -11.38
N LYS A 157 25.28 59.48 -11.13
CA LYS A 157 26.45 59.19 -10.29
C LYS A 157 27.77 59.76 -10.83
N ASN A 158 27.95 59.89 -12.14
CA ASN A 158 29.16 60.47 -12.71
C ASN A 158 29.15 62.00 -12.72
N LEU A 159 27.99 62.63 -12.99
CA LEU A 159 27.80 64.09 -12.92
C LEU A 159 28.01 64.57 -11.47
N ALA A 160 27.52 63.79 -10.52
CA ALA A 160 27.67 63.98 -9.10
C ALA A 160 29.10 64.04 -8.54
N ASN A 161 30.03 63.33 -9.20
CA ASN A 161 31.39 63.12 -8.70
C ASN A 161 32.42 63.99 -9.44
N ARG A 162 31.99 65.04 -10.18
CA ARG A 162 32.91 65.98 -10.85
C ARG A 162 33.51 66.97 -9.84
N GLU A 163 34.84 66.99 -9.71
CA GLU A 163 35.56 67.86 -8.77
C GLU A 163 35.57 69.36 -9.14
N TYR A 164 35.25 69.72 -10.38
CA TYR A 164 35.34 71.10 -10.90
C TYR A 164 34.11 71.51 -11.78
N GLY A 165 32.89 71.14 -11.36
CA GLY A 165 31.63 71.48 -12.04
C GLY A 165 30.86 72.66 -11.41
N ASN A 166 29.99 73.33 -12.17
CA ASN A 166 29.07 74.35 -11.64
C ASN A 166 27.80 73.67 -11.09
N PRO A 167 27.52 73.74 -9.78
CA PRO A 167 26.45 72.98 -9.13
C PRO A 167 25.05 73.23 -9.70
N ASP A 168 24.73 74.47 -10.07
CA ASP A 168 23.42 74.84 -10.63
C ASP A 168 23.20 74.28 -12.04
N GLN A 169 24.27 74.12 -12.80
CA GLN A 169 24.22 73.53 -14.14
C GLN A 169 24.12 72.01 -14.06
N ASP A 170 24.85 71.39 -13.14
CA ASP A 170 24.79 69.94 -12.91
C ASP A 170 23.39 69.51 -12.39
N LEU A 171 22.73 70.32 -11.53
CA LEU A 171 21.34 70.11 -11.09
C LEU A 171 20.33 70.17 -12.24
N LYS A 172 20.48 71.12 -13.17
CA LYS A 172 19.66 71.22 -14.38
C LYS A 172 19.90 70.03 -15.32
N ASP A 173 21.14 69.57 -15.44
CA ASP A 173 21.51 68.42 -16.29
C ASP A 173 21.00 67.09 -15.69
N ILE A 174 20.98 66.95 -14.37
CA ILE A 174 20.36 65.83 -13.65
C ILE A 174 18.83 65.82 -13.82
N ALA A 175 18.18 66.97 -13.65
CA ALA A 175 16.73 67.11 -13.87
C ALA A 175 16.34 66.82 -15.33
N SER A 176 17.16 67.26 -16.28
CA SER A 176 17.05 66.95 -17.71
C SER A 176 17.21 65.45 -18.00
N CYS A 177 18.18 64.77 -17.36
CA CYS A 177 18.39 63.33 -17.49
C CYS A 177 17.23 62.48 -16.92
N ASN A 178 16.63 62.91 -15.81
CA ASN A 178 15.45 62.23 -15.23
C ASN A 178 14.20 62.42 -16.08
N LYS A 179 13.98 63.63 -16.61
CA LYS A 179 12.82 63.95 -17.47
C LYS A 179 12.90 63.25 -18.83
N LYS A 180 14.11 63.10 -19.41
CA LYS A 180 14.29 62.38 -20.68
C LYS A 180 14.06 60.88 -20.60
N ASN A 181 14.26 60.19 -19.47
CA ASN A 181 14.24 58.71 -19.43
C ASN A 181 12.99 58.08 -18.82
N THR A 182 12.20 58.83 -18.04
CA THR A 182 10.96 58.32 -17.41
C THR A 182 9.73 58.50 -18.32
N ASP A 183 9.78 59.44 -19.26
CA ASP A 183 8.63 59.80 -20.10
C ASP A 183 8.69 59.24 -21.55
N LEU A 184 9.85 58.88 -22.09
CA LEU A 184 9.96 58.48 -23.52
C LEU A 184 9.29 57.12 -23.84
N LEU A 185 9.43 56.11 -22.97
CA LEU A 185 8.94 54.74 -23.23
C LEU A 185 7.56 54.47 -22.62
N THR A 186 7.07 55.37 -21.75
CA THR A 186 5.79 55.20 -21.05
C THR A 186 4.59 55.19 -22.01
N PRO A 187 4.52 56.05 -23.05
CA PRO A 187 3.47 55.98 -24.06
C PRO A 187 3.47 54.66 -24.85
N GLU A 188 4.64 54.17 -25.24
CA GLU A 188 4.79 52.91 -26.00
C GLU A 188 4.37 51.69 -25.17
N ILE A 189 4.76 51.66 -23.89
CA ILE A 189 4.36 50.60 -22.95
C ILE A 189 2.84 50.62 -22.73
N ASN A 190 2.24 51.80 -22.51
CA ASN A 190 0.79 51.93 -22.34
C ASN A 190 0.02 51.49 -23.59
N GLU A 191 0.53 51.82 -24.78
CA GLU A 191 -0.07 51.38 -26.04
C GLU A 191 0.04 49.86 -26.22
N LEU A 192 1.15 49.25 -25.83
CA LEU A 192 1.29 47.79 -25.83
C LEU A 192 0.37 47.10 -24.82
N GLU A 193 0.23 47.65 -23.61
CA GLU A 193 -0.74 47.14 -22.63
C GLU A 193 -2.18 47.23 -23.15
N ARG A 194 -2.52 48.30 -23.87
CA ARG A 194 -3.82 48.45 -24.55
C ARG A 194 -4.00 47.38 -25.62
N LYS A 195 -3.00 47.16 -26.49
CA LYS A 195 -3.01 46.09 -27.51
C LYS A 195 -3.13 44.70 -26.90
N LEU A 196 -2.43 44.42 -25.81
CA LEU A 196 -2.51 43.16 -25.07
C LEU A 196 -3.91 42.93 -24.49
N ARG A 197 -4.51 43.94 -23.85
CA ARG A 197 -5.89 43.85 -23.34
C ARG A 197 -6.89 43.56 -24.46
N LEU A 198 -6.77 44.25 -25.59
CA LEU A 198 -7.66 44.06 -26.75
C LEU A 198 -7.54 42.64 -27.32
N ASN A 199 -6.32 42.16 -27.57
CA ASN A 199 -6.12 40.82 -28.14
C ASN A 199 -6.45 39.70 -27.14
N CYS A 200 -6.21 39.90 -25.83
CA CYS A 200 -6.67 38.97 -24.80
C CYS A 200 -8.20 38.92 -24.68
N ALA A 201 -8.90 40.03 -24.95
CA ALA A 201 -10.36 40.04 -25.02
C ALA A 201 -10.86 39.24 -26.23
N LYS A 202 -10.23 39.41 -27.40
CA LYS A 202 -10.52 38.61 -28.60
C LYS A 202 -10.27 37.12 -28.40
N LEU A 203 -9.20 36.74 -27.69
CA LEU A 203 -8.93 35.35 -27.30
C LEU A 203 -10.08 34.73 -26.51
N LYS A 204 -10.72 35.48 -25.62
CA LYS A 204 -11.88 34.98 -24.87
C LYS A 204 -13.12 34.81 -25.74
N MET A 205 -13.27 35.61 -26.79
CA MET A 205 -14.42 35.55 -27.70
C MET A 205 -14.29 34.46 -28.76
N THR A 206 -13.06 34.09 -29.13
CA THR A 206 -12.74 33.07 -30.16
C THR A 206 -12.54 31.68 -29.55
N GLU A 207 -12.75 31.53 -28.24
CA GLU A 207 -12.69 30.25 -27.55
C GLU A 207 -13.97 29.44 -27.84
N PRO A 208 -13.88 28.22 -28.40
CA PRO A 208 -15.03 27.39 -28.73
C PRO A 208 -15.87 27.07 -27.49
N LYS A 209 -17.20 27.09 -27.61
CA LYS A 209 -18.12 26.72 -26.51
C LYS A 209 -18.16 25.20 -26.30
N PRO A 210 -18.44 24.71 -25.08
CA PRO A 210 -18.49 23.27 -24.77
C PRO A 210 -19.48 22.47 -25.61
N GLU A 211 -20.54 23.11 -26.11
CA GLU A 211 -21.65 22.48 -26.85
C GLU A 211 -21.34 22.25 -28.35
N GLU A 212 -20.30 22.90 -28.88
CA GLU A 212 -19.82 22.71 -30.26
C GLU A 212 -18.68 21.68 -30.34
N GLN A 213 -18.32 21.07 -29.20
CA GLN A 213 -17.29 20.05 -29.09
C GLN A 213 -17.94 18.67 -29.21
N VAL A 214 -17.30 17.81 -30.03
CA VAL A 214 -17.76 16.47 -30.47
C VAL A 214 -18.60 15.72 -29.43
N VAL A 215 -19.75 15.21 -29.89
CA VAL A 215 -20.78 14.49 -29.11
C VAL A 215 -20.21 13.20 -28.53
N TYR A 216 -20.15 13.12 -27.19
CA TYR A 216 -19.95 11.88 -26.46
C TYR A 216 -21.22 11.54 -25.67
N SER A 217 -21.85 10.41 -25.99
CA SER A 217 -23.06 9.93 -25.31
C SER A 217 -22.74 9.40 -23.92
N SER A 218 -23.07 10.16 -22.88
CA SER A 218 -23.07 9.69 -21.49
C SER A 218 -24.50 9.45 -21.02
N SER A 219 -24.84 8.21 -20.65
CA SER A 219 -26.02 7.89 -19.86
C SER A 219 -25.59 6.97 -18.71
N ILE A 220 -25.73 7.48 -17.49
CA ILE A 220 -25.41 6.79 -16.24
C ILE A 220 -26.67 6.06 -15.79
N ASN A 221 -26.61 4.74 -15.63
CA ASN A 221 -27.60 3.98 -14.87
C ASN A 221 -26.94 3.30 -13.68
N LYS A 222 -27.53 3.48 -12.49
CA LYS A 222 -27.23 2.71 -11.28
C LYS A 222 -27.74 1.28 -11.49
N ALA A 223 -26.87 0.29 -11.28
CA ALA A 223 -27.29 -1.11 -11.16
C ALA A 223 -27.50 -1.47 -9.69
N GLU A 224 -28.57 -2.22 -9.41
CA GLU A 224 -28.94 -2.74 -8.10
C GLU A 224 -27.98 -3.84 -7.62
N VAL A 225 -27.86 -3.92 -6.29
CA VAL A 225 -26.99 -4.84 -5.55
C VAL A 225 -27.56 -6.26 -5.63
N ASN A 226 -26.72 -7.22 -5.99
CA ASN A 226 -27.05 -8.65 -6.00
C ASN A 226 -26.85 -9.24 -4.58
N PRO A 227 -27.74 -10.10 -4.04
CA PRO A 227 -27.70 -10.51 -2.63
C PRO A 227 -26.60 -11.53 -2.24
N ASP A 228 -25.79 -12.02 -3.18
CA ASP A 228 -24.91 -13.19 -2.96
C ASP A 228 -23.41 -12.83 -2.82
N SER A 229 -23.06 -11.70 -2.20
CA SER A 229 -21.66 -11.34 -1.93
C SER A 229 -21.26 -11.66 -0.48
N GLU A 230 -20.25 -12.51 -0.29
CA GLU A 230 -19.65 -12.77 1.01
C GLU A 230 -19.01 -11.50 1.59
N SER A 231 -19.39 -11.15 2.82
CA SER A 231 -18.78 -10.05 3.56
C SER A 231 -17.39 -10.46 4.05
N ILE A 232 -16.35 -9.69 3.71
CA ILE A 232 -15.06 -9.80 4.41
C ILE A 232 -15.21 -9.01 5.72
N SER A 233 -15.19 -9.70 6.85
CA SER A 233 -15.46 -9.10 8.17
C SER A 233 -14.47 -8.00 8.59
N ASN A 234 -13.29 -7.89 7.97
CA ASN A 234 -12.16 -7.13 8.51
C ASN A 234 -11.60 -5.99 7.62
N ILE A 235 -12.29 -5.52 6.57
CA ILE A 235 -11.78 -4.42 5.73
C ILE A 235 -12.75 -3.23 5.67
N ASN A 236 -12.30 -2.08 6.18
CA ASN A 236 -13.09 -0.86 6.24
C ASN A 236 -12.79 0.09 5.06
N CYS A 237 -13.83 0.62 4.44
CA CYS A 237 -13.73 1.58 3.36
C CYS A 237 -13.12 2.91 3.82
N ILE A 238 -12.05 3.38 3.16
CA ILE A 238 -11.40 4.67 3.47
C ILE A 238 -12.36 5.86 3.31
N LYS A 239 -13.33 5.75 2.39
CA LYS A 239 -14.22 6.87 2.07
C LYS A 239 -15.27 7.11 3.14
N CYS A 240 -15.78 6.06 3.78
CA CYS A 240 -16.94 6.18 4.67
C CYS A 240 -16.90 5.31 5.93
N GLY A 241 -15.85 4.50 6.12
CA GLY A 241 -15.72 3.58 7.25
C GLY A 241 -16.63 2.35 7.22
N GLY A 242 -17.43 2.17 6.17
CA GLY A 242 -18.30 0.99 6.02
C GLY A 242 -17.52 -0.26 5.58
N GLN A 243 -18.02 -1.44 5.93
CA GLN A 243 -17.42 -2.71 5.51
C GLN A 243 -17.38 -2.87 3.99
N LEU A 244 -16.30 -3.49 3.51
CA LEU A 244 -16.14 -3.91 2.13
C LEU A 244 -16.60 -5.37 1.96
N LEU A 245 -17.46 -5.58 0.97
CA LEU A 245 -17.96 -6.89 0.54
C LEU A 245 -17.12 -7.38 -0.62
N MET A 246 -16.74 -8.65 -0.63
CA MET A 246 -15.95 -9.20 -1.73
C MET A 246 -16.86 -9.73 -2.82
N ASP A 247 -16.64 -9.29 -4.05
CA ASP A 247 -17.12 -9.96 -5.23
C ASP A 247 -15.97 -10.79 -5.82
N ALA A 248 -15.92 -12.06 -5.41
CA ALA A 248 -14.91 -13.01 -5.86
C ALA A 248 -14.96 -13.23 -7.39
N LYS A 249 -16.13 -13.07 -8.03
CA LYS A 249 -16.28 -13.22 -9.49
C LYS A 249 -15.70 -12.03 -10.23
N ARG A 250 -15.77 -10.83 -9.65
CA ARG A 250 -15.25 -9.59 -10.25
C ARG A 250 -13.85 -9.20 -9.78
N SER A 251 -13.28 -9.93 -8.82
CA SER A 251 -12.01 -9.56 -8.18
C SER A 251 -12.01 -8.12 -7.64
N LEU A 252 -13.13 -7.72 -7.01
CA LEU A 252 -13.33 -6.40 -6.42
C LEU A 252 -13.87 -6.51 -4.98
N CYS A 253 -13.51 -5.56 -4.13
CA CYS A 253 -14.10 -5.32 -2.82
C CYS A 253 -14.94 -4.05 -2.89
N GLU A 254 -16.25 -4.16 -2.70
CA GLU A 254 -17.22 -3.05 -2.82
C GLU A 254 -17.77 -2.64 -1.46
N CYS A 255 -17.81 -1.33 -1.19
CA CYS A 255 -18.39 -0.84 0.05
C CYS A 255 -19.91 -0.90 -0.02
N GLY A 256 -20.53 -1.73 0.83
CA GLY A 256 -21.99 -1.83 0.92
C GLY A 256 -22.69 -0.53 1.32
N PHE A 257 -21.95 0.45 1.87
CA PHE A 257 -22.49 1.75 2.27
C PHE A 257 -22.33 2.84 1.20
N CYS A 258 -21.14 3.02 0.61
CA CYS A 258 -20.86 4.12 -0.33
C CYS A 258 -20.64 3.69 -1.78
N GLY A 259 -20.69 2.39 -2.08
CA GLY A 259 -20.58 1.81 -3.42
C GLY A 259 -19.20 1.94 -4.07
N VAL A 260 -18.15 2.25 -3.30
CA VAL A 260 -16.78 2.31 -3.83
C VAL A 260 -16.21 0.91 -3.95
N ALA A 261 -15.70 0.58 -5.14
CA ALA A 261 -15.02 -0.67 -5.43
C ALA A 261 -13.49 -0.52 -5.40
N TYR A 262 -12.80 -1.53 -4.89
CA TYR A 262 -11.35 -1.64 -4.82
C TYR A 262 -10.88 -2.96 -5.44
N GLY A 263 -9.80 -2.97 -6.23
CA GLY A 263 -9.22 -4.22 -6.74
C GLY A 263 -8.74 -5.14 -5.62
N THR A 264 -9.04 -6.44 -5.71
CA THR A 264 -8.60 -7.43 -4.70
C THR A 264 -7.07 -7.47 -4.56
N SER A 265 -6.34 -7.24 -5.65
CA SER A 265 -4.86 -7.14 -5.65
C SER A 265 -4.28 -6.02 -4.78
N LEU A 266 -5.11 -5.10 -4.27
CA LEU A 266 -4.70 -4.06 -3.31
C LEU A 266 -4.67 -4.58 -1.87
N PHE A 267 -5.36 -5.67 -1.59
CA PHE A 267 -5.47 -6.28 -0.25
C PHE A 267 -4.74 -7.62 -0.16
N PHE A 268 -4.56 -8.33 -1.28
CA PHE A 268 -3.90 -9.64 -1.33
C PHE A 268 -2.49 -9.56 -1.96
N GLY A 269 -1.47 -10.12 -1.28
CA GLY A 269 -0.03 -10.04 -1.61
C GLY A 269 0.82 -9.53 -0.43
N GLU A 270 2.03 -9.02 -0.66
CA GLU A 270 2.79 -8.22 0.34
C GLU A 270 2.67 -6.69 0.07
N PRO A 271 1.60 -6.02 0.53
CA PRO A 271 1.42 -4.57 0.36
C PRO A 271 2.61 -3.73 0.84
N ASN A 272 3.29 -4.18 1.90
CA ASN A 272 4.42 -3.49 2.52
C ASN A 272 5.65 -3.42 1.59
N LYS A 273 5.97 -4.52 0.88
CA LYS A 273 7.10 -4.59 -0.06
C LYS A 273 6.91 -3.60 -1.21
N LYS A 274 5.73 -3.61 -1.83
CA LYS A 274 5.39 -2.67 -2.91
C LYS A 274 5.31 -1.22 -2.43
N ALA A 275 4.84 -0.95 -1.21
CA ALA A 275 4.82 0.40 -0.65
C ALA A 275 6.24 0.94 -0.42
N LYS A 276 7.13 0.12 0.14
CA LYS A 276 8.55 0.44 0.33
C LYS A 276 9.29 0.64 -0.98
N GLU A 277 9.08 -0.25 -1.95
CA GLU A 277 9.69 -0.12 -3.27
C GLU A 277 9.26 1.18 -3.95
N ALA A 278 7.98 1.54 -3.90
CA ALA A 278 7.51 2.83 -4.41
C ALA A 278 8.19 4.00 -3.68
N LEU A 279 8.33 3.92 -2.35
CA LEU A 279 8.98 4.96 -1.55
C LEU A 279 10.47 5.12 -1.91
N VAL A 280 11.18 4.02 -2.14
CA VAL A 280 12.60 3.99 -2.57
C VAL A 280 12.75 4.49 -4.01
N LYS A 281 11.83 4.10 -4.90
CA LYS A 281 11.75 4.57 -6.30
C LYS A 281 11.27 6.03 -6.41
N GLN A 282 11.00 6.70 -5.29
CA GLN A 282 10.50 8.09 -5.22
C GLN A 282 9.11 8.29 -5.86
N GLU A 283 8.34 7.22 -5.98
CA GLU A 283 6.95 7.21 -6.41
C GLU A 283 6.04 7.57 -5.22
N PHE A 284 6.22 8.76 -4.64
CA PHE A 284 5.61 9.12 -3.35
C PHE A 284 4.08 9.07 -3.33
N SER A 285 3.42 9.37 -4.45
CA SER A 285 1.96 9.25 -4.54
C SER A 285 1.48 7.80 -4.49
N GLU A 286 2.24 6.90 -5.10
CA GLU A 286 1.94 5.47 -5.11
C GLU A 286 2.26 4.85 -3.75
N ALA A 287 3.38 5.26 -3.13
CA ALA A 287 3.73 4.88 -1.78
C ALA A 287 2.67 5.31 -0.76
N ASP A 288 2.22 6.58 -0.79
CA ASP A 288 1.15 7.07 0.10
C ASP A 288 -0.15 6.28 -0.06
N GLN A 289 -0.52 5.98 -1.31
CA GLN A 289 -1.71 5.21 -1.63
C GLN A 289 -1.62 3.79 -1.06
N ARG A 290 -0.50 3.10 -1.29
CA ARG A 290 -0.28 1.74 -0.75
C ARG A 290 -0.24 1.71 0.78
N TYR A 291 0.42 2.67 1.42
CA TYR A 291 0.41 2.77 2.87
C TYR A 291 -0.99 3.11 3.40
N SER A 292 -1.80 3.90 2.69
CA SER A 292 -3.19 4.15 3.08
C SER A 292 -4.05 2.88 3.07
N TYR A 293 -3.71 1.92 2.20
CA TYR A 293 -4.39 0.64 2.11
C TYR A 293 -4.00 -0.31 3.24
N MET A 294 -2.73 -0.31 3.64
CA MET A 294 -2.29 -1.02 4.83
C MET A 294 -3.06 -0.56 6.08
N LEU A 295 -3.37 0.74 6.17
CA LEU A 295 -4.16 1.30 7.27
C LEU A 295 -5.66 0.94 7.22
N MET A 296 -6.16 0.33 6.14
CA MET A 296 -7.51 -0.26 6.13
C MET A 296 -7.56 -1.59 6.87
N LEU A 297 -6.45 -2.34 6.84
CA LEU A 297 -6.30 -3.63 7.52
C LEU A 297 -5.90 -3.43 8.98
N ASP A 298 -4.93 -2.56 9.22
CA ASP A 298 -4.45 -2.21 10.55
C ASP A 298 -4.32 -0.68 10.65
N PRO A 299 -5.36 0.01 11.15
CA PRO A 299 -5.36 1.47 11.30
C PRO A 299 -4.22 2.00 12.18
N HIS A 300 -3.66 1.16 13.06
CA HIS A 300 -2.63 1.51 14.03
C HIS A 300 -1.21 1.15 13.53
N ASN A 301 -1.08 0.66 12.30
CA ASN A 301 0.19 0.16 11.78
C ASN A 301 1.28 1.25 11.72
N PHE A 302 2.25 1.20 12.64
CA PHE A 302 3.33 2.18 12.73
C PHE A 302 4.07 2.40 11.40
N GLU A 303 4.41 1.33 10.69
CA GLU A 303 5.19 1.40 9.45
C GLU A 303 4.41 2.09 8.33
N ALA A 304 3.09 1.84 8.24
CA ALA A 304 2.23 2.52 7.29
C ALA A 304 1.97 3.98 7.66
N LEU A 305 1.75 4.29 8.95
CA LEU A 305 1.62 5.67 9.44
C LEU A 305 2.90 6.47 9.12
N ARG A 306 4.07 5.92 9.46
CA ARG A 306 5.39 6.48 9.12
C ARG A 306 5.58 6.64 7.61
N GLY A 307 5.23 5.63 6.82
CA GLY A 307 5.35 5.65 5.36
C GLY A 307 4.55 6.77 4.69
N ARG A 308 3.34 7.06 5.18
CA ARG A 308 2.54 8.20 4.70
C ARG A 308 3.14 9.56 5.06
N VAL A 309 3.70 9.69 6.27
CA VAL A 309 4.41 10.91 6.69
C VAL A 309 5.62 11.15 5.78
N LEU A 310 6.42 10.12 5.51
CA LEU A 310 7.56 10.21 4.60
C LEU A 310 7.15 10.54 3.16
N SER A 311 6.07 9.93 2.68
CA SER A 311 5.52 10.22 1.35
C SER A 311 5.09 11.68 1.22
N ALA A 312 4.48 12.25 2.26
CA ALA A 312 4.08 13.66 2.31
C ALA A 312 5.28 14.62 2.33
N ALA A 313 6.36 14.22 3.00
CA ALA A 313 7.62 14.94 3.02
C ALA A 313 8.43 14.78 1.72
N LYS A 314 8.05 13.85 0.84
CA LYS A 314 8.82 13.42 -0.35
C LYS A 314 10.20 12.85 0.01
N TRP A 315 10.22 12.04 1.05
CA TRP A 315 11.43 11.44 1.61
C TRP A 315 11.36 9.91 1.53
N SER A 316 12.48 9.28 1.16
CA SER A 316 12.68 7.84 1.35
C SER A 316 13.19 7.52 2.76
N CYS A 317 13.91 8.48 3.36
CA CYS A 317 14.32 8.50 4.76
C CYS A 317 14.34 9.95 5.27
N VAL A 318 14.18 10.13 6.58
CA VAL A 318 14.17 11.47 7.21
C VAL A 318 15.47 12.19 6.91
N LYS A 319 15.39 13.44 6.46
CA LYS A 319 16.55 14.30 6.14
C LYS A 319 16.21 15.77 6.40
N VAL A 320 17.23 16.61 6.45
CA VAL A 320 17.04 18.07 6.51
C VAL A 320 16.61 18.57 5.13
N GLU A 321 15.51 19.32 5.08
CA GLU A 321 14.96 19.91 3.85
C GLU A 321 15.49 21.33 3.68
N ASN A 322 15.95 21.62 2.46
CA ASN A 322 16.48 22.93 2.11
C ASN A 322 15.41 23.79 1.44
N ASP A 323 14.47 23.16 0.72
CA ASP A 323 13.44 23.85 -0.04
C ASP A 323 12.10 23.87 0.72
N ILE A 324 12.09 24.61 1.83
CA ILE A 324 10.93 24.71 2.71
C ILE A 324 9.94 25.79 2.26
N SER A 325 8.64 25.47 2.34
CA SER A 325 7.54 26.38 2.08
C SER A 325 6.41 26.18 3.08
N ASN A 326 5.57 27.21 3.29
CA ASN A 326 4.38 27.08 4.14
C ASN A 326 3.47 25.93 3.68
N PHE A 327 3.37 25.72 2.35
CA PHE A 327 2.58 24.61 1.79
C PHE A 327 3.17 23.25 2.18
N TRP A 328 4.49 23.08 2.06
CA TRP A 328 5.16 21.84 2.44
C TRP A 328 4.97 21.53 3.94
N VAL A 329 5.16 22.53 4.81
CA VAL A 329 4.96 22.39 6.26
C VAL A 329 3.52 22.01 6.58
N ASN A 330 2.54 22.64 5.96
CA ASN A 330 1.12 22.34 6.20
C ASN A 330 0.71 20.94 5.70
N ASN A 331 1.21 20.53 4.52
CA ASN A 331 0.94 19.20 3.98
C ASN A 331 1.52 18.11 4.88
N LEU A 332 2.76 18.29 5.34
CA LEU A 332 3.39 17.38 6.28
C LEU A 332 2.62 17.35 7.61
N ARG A 333 2.21 18.52 8.12
CA ARG A 333 1.49 18.65 9.40
C ARG A 333 0.19 17.87 9.39
N SER A 334 -0.62 18.01 8.36
CA SER A 334 -1.88 17.27 8.22
C SER A 334 -1.67 15.74 8.26
N ARG A 335 -0.57 15.23 7.68
CA ARG A 335 -0.27 13.79 7.69
C ARG A 335 0.26 13.31 9.03
N VAL A 336 1.05 14.13 9.73
CA VAL A 336 1.53 13.83 11.09
C VAL A 336 0.39 13.85 12.10
N GLU A 337 -0.52 14.82 12.02
CA GLU A 337 -1.71 14.88 12.89
C GLU A 337 -2.62 13.67 12.69
N SER A 338 -2.87 13.28 11.43
CA SER A 338 -3.60 12.05 11.12
C SER A 338 -2.89 10.79 11.63
N ALA A 339 -1.55 10.79 11.65
CA ALA A 339 -0.78 9.69 12.21
C ALA A 339 -0.89 9.65 13.74
N LEU A 340 -0.84 10.80 14.43
CA LEU A 340 -1.01 10.89 15.88
C LEU A 340 -2.38 10.43 16.37
N GLU A 341 -3.44 10.74 15.62
CA GLU A 341 -4.80 10.30 15.93
C GLU A 341 -4.93 8.77 15.90
N LYS A 342 -4.17 8.11 15.01
CA LYS A 342 -4.23 6.67 14.76
C LYS A 342 -3.13 5.87 15.44
N ALA A 343 -2.05 6.50 15.89
CA ALA A 343 -0.92 5.81 16.51
C ALA A 343 -1.28 5.28 17.90
N LEU A 344 -0.72 4.12 18.25
CA LEU A 344 -0.74 3.61 19.62
C LEU A 344 0.01 4.57 20.56
N ASP A 345 -0.31 4.53 21.85
CA ASP A 345 0.32 5.41 22.84
C ASP A 345 1.85 5.27 22.89
N CYS A 346 2.37 4.06 22.62
CA CYS A 346 3.82 3.81 22.55
C CYS A 346 4.50 4.46 21.32
N ASP A 347 3.74 4.72 20.24
CA ASP A 347 4.26 5.25 18.98
C ASP A 347 4.09 6.78 18.86
N LYS A 348 3.17 7.38 19.63
CA LYS A 348 2.95 8.84 19.63
C LYS A 348 4.22 9.67 19.82
N PRO A 349 5.18 9.33 20.71
CA PRO A 349 6.42 10.08 20.86
C PRO A 349 7.25 10.19 19.58
N TYR A 350 7.14 9.22 18.66
CA TYR A 350 7.80 9.29 17.35
C TYR A 350 7.21 10.38 16.46
N PHE A 351 5.88 10.43 16.36
CA PHE A 351 5.19 11.42 15.52
C PHE A 351 5.21 12.83 16.14
N GLU A 352 5.24 12.95 17.47
CA GLU A 352 5.44 14.23 18.17
C GLU A 352 6.76 14.90 17.78
N LYS A 353 7.82 14.12 17.51
CA LYS A 353 9.08 14.68 17.01
C LYS A 353 8.96 15.32 15.63
N PHE A 354 8.05 14.84 14.78
CA PHE A 354 7.75 15.53 13.52
C PHE A 354 7.04 16.87 13.77
N ILE A 355 6.18 16.98 14.78
CA ILE A 355 5.58 18.27 15.17
C ILE A 355 6.67 19.26 15.60
N GLU A 356 7.57 18.84 16.49
CA GLU A 356 8.70 19.67 16.92
C GLU A 356 9.57 20.13 15.74
N MET A 357 9.80 19.24 14.77
CA MET A 357 10.54 19.55 13.54
C MET A 357 9.82 20.61 12.71
N MET A 358 8.51 20.48 12.51
CA MET A 358 7.70 21.43 11.74
C MET A 358 7.59 22.80 12.41
N ASP A 359 7.54 22.85 13.74
CA ASP A 359 7.57 24.10 14.49
C ASP A 359 8.92 24.81 14.29
N ALA A 360 10.03 24.06 14.31
CA ALA A 360 11.35 24.61 14.02
C ALA A 360 11.47 25.13 12.57
N TYR A 361 10.94 24.40 11.57
CA TYR A 361 10.86 24.89 10.20
C TYR A 361 9.98 26.14 10.06
N SER A 362 8.89 26.23 10.83
CA SER A 362 8.02 27.42 10.83
C SER A 362 8.75 28.66 11.36
N LEU A 363 9.62 28.50 12.36
CA LEU A 363 10.50 29.56 12.84
C LEU A 363 11.53 29.99 11.79
N ILE A 364 12.11 29.05 11.03
CA ILE A 364 13.03 29.38 9.92
C ILE A 364 12.30 30.22 8.87
N LEU A 365 11.08 29.84 8.48
CA LEU A 365 10.25 30.59 7.54
C LEU A 365 9.91 31.99 8.05
N ALA A 366 9.64 32.14 9.36
CA ALA A 366 9.42 33.43 9.98
C ALA A 366 10.67 34.33 9.91
N GLU A 367 11.86 33.79 10.20
CA GLU A 367 13.12 34.52 10.07
C GLU A 367 13.43 34.88 8.60
N ASP A 368 13.19 33.97 7.65
CA ASP A 368 13.35 34.26 6.21
C ASP A 368 12.41 35.38 5.73
N ASN A 369 11.21 35.46 6.29
CA ASN A 369 10.27 36.54 6.00
C ASN A 369 10.70 37.89 6.61
N LYS A 370 11.37 37.89 7.77
CA LYS A 370 12.01 39.10 8.35
C LYS A 370 13.27 39.51 7.59
N LEU A 371 14.04 38.53 7.08
CA LEU A 371 15.29 38.77 6.38
C LEU A 371 15.10 39.40 5.00
N LYS A 372 14.09 38.94 4.23
CA LYS A 372 13.79 39.43 2.88
C LYS A 372 13.68 40.97 2.76
N PRO A 373 12.90 41.70 3.58
CA PRO A 373 12.81 43.15 3.51
C PRO A 373 14.12 43.84 3.89
N LEU A 374 14.82 43.37 4.93
CA LEU A 374 16.10 43.94 5.37
C LEU A 374 17.21 43.76 4.33
N VAL A 375 17.28 42.61 3.66
CA VAL A 375 18.24 42.40 2.56
C VAL A 375 17.93 43.32 1.38
N ARG A 376 16.64 43.57 1.09
CA ARG A 376 16.23 44.57 0.09
C ARG A 376 16.61 45.99 0.52
N GLN A 377 16.37 46.34 1.78
CA GLN A 377 16.73 47.64 2.36
C GLN A 377 18.24 47.85 2.35
N ARG A 378 19.05 46.87 2.75
CA ARG A 378 20.51 46.93 2.66
C ARG A 378 20.96 47.15 1.23
N LYS A 379 20.38 46.42 0.27
CA LYS A 379 20.70 46.60 -1.16
C LYS A 379 20.33 47.99 -1.66
N ASP A 380 19.20 48.53 -1.21
CA ASP A 380 18.77 49.91 -1.50
C ASP A 380 19.70 50.95 -0.85
N LEU A 381 20.09 50.77 0.41
CA LEU A 381 21.00 51.65 1.14
C LEU A 381 22.42 51.62 0.56
N LEU A 382 22.96 50.45 0.23
CA LEU A 382 24.24 50.31 -0.48
C LEU A 382 24.18 51.03 -1.83
N TYR A 383 23.06 50.84 -2.54
CA TYR A 383 22.80 51.57 -3.77
C TYR A 383 22.74 53.09 -3.52
N ARG A 384 22.01 53.58 -2.51
CA ARG A 384 21.93 55.01 -2.17
C ARG A 384 23.28 55.58 -1.76
N ARG A 385 24.04 54.92 -0.88
CA ARG A 385 25.41 55.29 -0.50
C ARG A 385 26.28 55.45 -1.74
N ASP A 386 26.24 54.47 -2.63
CA ASP A 386 27.03 54.47 -3.85
C ASP A 386 26.57 55.54 -4.86
N HIS A 387 25.40 56.18 -4.68
CA HIS A 387 24.79 57.16 -5.60
C HIS A 387 24.43 58.50 -4.93
N ILE A 388 24.89 58.79 -3.70
CA ILE A 388 24.67 60.07 -3.03
C ILE A 388 25.76 61.08 -3.38
N VAL A 389 25.26 62.29 -3.64
CA VAL A 389 25.89 63.42 -4.31
C VAL A 389 25.65 64.62 -3.40
N VAL A 390 26.43 64.77 -2.32
CA VAL A 390 26.47 65.96 -1.45
C VAL A 390 25.12 66.42 -0.85
N ASP A 391 24.94 66.26 0.47
CA ASP A 391 23.95 67.04 1.23
C ASP A 391 24.64 68.25 1.88
N TYR A 392 23.98 69.41 1.87
CA TYR A 392 24.43 70.63 2.55
C TYR A 392 23.67 70.81 3.87
N ASP A 393 24.41 71.11 4.94
CA ASP A 393 23.83 71.45 6.25
C ASP A 393 23.20 72.86 6.17
N PRO A 394 21.90 73.04 6.48
CA PRO A 394 21.26 74.35 6.45
C PRO A 394 21.78 75.33 7.53
N ASN A 395 22.61 74.87 8.48
CA ASN A 395 23.13 75.69 9.59
C ASN A 395 24.64 75.98 9.51
N GLU A 396 25.39 75.40 8.57
CA GLU A 396 26.81 75.72 8.36
C GLU A 396 27.11 75.99 6.87
N GLU A 397 27.30 77.26 6.53
CA GLU A 397 27.69 77.67 5.18
C GLU A 397 29.07 77.08 4.81
N ASN A 398 29.11 76.35 3.68
CA ASN A 398 30.31 75.95 2.95
C ASN A 398 31.25 74.89 3.56
N LYS A 399 30.69 73.83 4.16
CA LYS A 399 31.39 72.53 4.24
C LYS A 399 30.52 71.41 3.67
N PRO A 400 31.04 70.55 2.75
CA PRO A 400 30.31 69.37 2.32
C PRO A 400 30.07 68.47 3.52
N ALA A 401 28.81 68.26 3.90
CA ALA A 401 28.50 67.47 5.08
C ALA A 401 28.76 65.99 4.76
N LEU A 402 29.92 65.49 5.22
CA LEU A 402 30.20 64.05 5.37
C LEU A 402 29.11 63.32 6.20
N TYR A 403 28.20 64.08 6.84
CA TYR A 403 27.15 63.59 7.73
C TYR A 403 26.19 62.63 7.03
N ALA A 404 25.69 62.90 5.82
CA ALA A 404 24.73 62.00 5.15
C ALA A 404 25.34 60.64 4.73
N HIS A 405 26.58 60.64 4.22
CA HIS A 405 27.32 59.40 3.92
C HIS A 405 27.65 58.62 5.19
N LYS A 406 28.02 59.32 6.26
CA LYS A 406 28.28 58.73 7.58
C LYS A 406 26.99 58.14 8.17
N THR A 407 25.88 58.86 8.18
CA THR A 407 24.56 58.39 8.64
C THR A 407 24.05 57.21 7.84
N ILE A 408 24.24 57.18 6.52
CA ILE A 408 23.85 56.03 5.69
C ILE A 408 24.78 54.84 5.90
N SER A 409 26.08 55.07 6.07
CA SER A 409 27.03 54.01 6.44
C SER A 409 26.72 53.43 7.82
N GLU A 410 26.34 54.26 8.79
CA GLU A 410 25.83 53.86 10.10
C GLU A 410 24.51 53.08 9.98
N THR A 411 23.59 53.51 9.12
CA THR A 411 22.33 52.81 8.86
C THR A 411 22.54 51.46 8.15
N ILE A 412 23.51 51.37 7.23
CA ILE A 412 23.93 50.11 6.60
C ILE A 412 24.51 49.19 7.67
N ALA A 413 25.40 49.69 8.52
CA ALA A 413 26.00 48.91 9.59
C ALA A 413 24.94 48.41 10.58
N ASP A 414 23.94 49.22 10.93
CA ASP A 414 22.81 48.80 11.76
C ASP A 414 21.94 47.75 11.06
N THR A 415 21.62 47.95 9.79
CA THR A 415 20.86 46.98 8.98
C THR A 415 21.62 45.65 8.84
N GLU A 416 22.95 45.70 8.69
CA GLU A 416 23.82 44.52 8.65
C GLU A 416 23.84 43.79 9.99
N LYS A 417 23.92 44.51 11.13
CA LYS A 417 23.78 43.91 12.46
C LYS A 417 22.44 43.21 12.63
N GLN A 418 21.34 43.83 12.20
CA GLN A 418 20.01 43.21 12.25
C GLN A 418 19.93 41.95 11.38
N ILE A 419 20.48 42.01 10.15
CA ILE A 419 20.59 40.86 9.24
C ILE A 419 21.40 39.73 9.89
N ASP A 420 22.54 40.05 10.51
CA ASP A 420 23.42 39.06 11.11
C ASP A 420 22.78 38.41 12.35
N MET A 421 22.09 39.18 13.20
CA MET A 421 21.29 38.61 14.29
C MET A 421 20.20 37.64 13.79
N ILE A 422 19.47 38.02 12.73
CA ILE A 422 18.43 37.17 12.14
C ILE A 422 19.05 35.91 11.53
N LYS A 423 20.19 36.01 10.84
CA LYS A 423 20.93 34.85 10.33
C LYS A 423 21.42 33.93 11.44
N ILE A 424 21.92 34.48 12.55
CA ILE A 424 22.33 33.69 13.72
C ILE A 424 21.13 32.91 14.27
N ASN A 425 19.98 33.57 14.46
CA ASN A 425 18.76 32.91 14.92
C ASN A 425 18.24 31.86 13.92
N ARG A 426 18.28 32.17 12.63
CA ARG A 426 17.94 31.23 11.55
C ARG A 426 18.83 29.99 11.58
N ASN A 427 20.14 30.17 11.68
CA ASN A 427 21.10 29.06 11.75
C ASN A 427 20.90 28.23 13.00
N LYS A 428 20.63 28.85 14.15
CA LYS A 428 20.26 28.14 15.38
C LYS A 428 19.02 27.25 15.20
N ASN A 429 18.01 27.74 14.47
CA ASN A 429 16.82 26.94 14.15
C ASN A 429 17.11 25.81 13.14
N VAL A 430 18.01 26.04 12.17
CA VAL A 430 18.49 24.98 11.25
C VAL A 430 19.23 23.89 12.01
N ASP A 431 20.09 24.27 12.97
CA ASP A 431 20.79 23.32 13.82
C ASP A 431 19.82 22.52 14.70
N LYS A 432 18.78 23.18 15.23
CA LYS A 432 17.69 22.52 15.97
C LYS A 432 16.95 21.51 15.08
N VAL A 433 16.63 21.86 13.83
CA VAL A 433 16.03 20.92 12.86
C VAL A 433 16.96 19.73 12.64
N ARG A 434 18.27 19.96 12.45
CA ARG A 434 19.25 18.89 12.26
C ARG A 434 19.30 17.94 13.45
N GLU A 435 19.28 18.48 14.67
CA GLU A 435 19.22 17.68 15.90
C GLU A 435 17.96 16.82 15.96
N ILE A 436 16.79 17.38 15.62
CA ILE A 436 15.52 16.65 15.61
C ILE A 436 15.52 15.56 14.53
N CYS A 437 15.98 15.87 13.31
CA CYS A 437 16.10 14.87 12.23
C CYS A 437 17.01 13.71 12.66
N ASN A 438 18.16 14.00 13.28
CA ASN A 438 19.06 12.97 13.79
C ASN A 438 18.38 12.11 14.86
N ARG A 439 17.63 12.73 15.78
CA ARG A 439 16.85 11.99 16.79
C ARG A 439 15.81 11.08 16.16
N ILE A 440 15.05 11.55 15.17
CA ILE A 440 14.08 10.72 14.45
C ILE A 440 14.78 9.58 13.72
N GLN A 441 15.94 9.83 13.10
CA GLN A 441 16.75 8.77 12.48
C GLN A 441 17.27 7.75 13.49
N GLU A 442 17.67 8.17 14.69
CA GLU A 442 18.04 7.25 15.78
C GLU A 442 16.83 6.46 16.29
N MET A 443 15.65 7.07 16.35
CA MET A 443 14.41 6.35 16.64
C MET A 443 14.04 5.37 15.53
N ASP A 444 14.24 5.73 14.25
CA ASP A 444 14.09 4.83 13.11
C ASP A 444 15.06 3.65 13.21
N LYS A 445 16.34 3.92 13.52
CA LYS A 445 17.35 2.89 13.74
C LYS A 445 17.03 2.03 14.94
N LYS A 446 16.55 2.61 16.04
CA LYS A 446 16.18 1.88 17.25
C LYS A 446 14.94 1.02 17.01
N TRP A 447 13.93 1.54 16.33
CA TRP A 447 12.76 0.77 15.92
C TRP A 447 13.16 -0.35 14.94
N LEU A 448 13.98 -0.04 13.94
CA LEU A 448 14.57 -1.04 13.05
C LEU A 448 15.44 -2.01 13.82
N ALA A 449 16.12 -1.60 14.90
CA ALA A 449 17.00 -2.40 15.73
C ALA A 449 16.25 -3.20 16.80
N GLU A 450 15.07 -2.79 17.24
CA GLU A 450 14.17 -3.52 18.14
C GLU A 450 13.37 -4.54 17.34
N LYS A 451 12.95 -4.16 16.12
CA LYS A 451 12.54 -5.10 15.06
C LYS A 451 13.70 -5.98 14.64
N ALA A 452 14.94 -5.46 14.67
CA ALA A 452 16.14 -6.25 14.49
C ALA A 452 16.44 -7.10 15.72
N MET A 453 16.12 -6.73 16.96
CA MET A 453 16.47 -7.47 18.19
C MET A 453 15.47 -8.57 18.53
N THR A 454 14.21 -8.36 18.16
CA THR A 454 13.24 -9.44 17.93
C THR A 454 13.67 -10.35 16.76
N THR A 455 14.67 -9.94 15.94
CA THR A 455 15.26 -10.77 14.87
C THR A 455 16.78 -11.03 15.00
N ASN A 456 17.51 -10.58 16.03
CA ASN A 456 19.00 -10.52 16.07
C ASN A 456 19.59 -11.74 16.81
N ALA A 457 18.83 -12.82 16.89
CA ALA A 457 19.44 -14.14 16.93
C ALA A 457 20.06 -14.54 15.55
N SER A 458 20.11 -13.63 14.56
CA SER A 458 20.41 -13.97 13.16
C SER A 458 21.42 -13.04 12.44
N HIS A 459 22.51 -12.63 13.10
CA HIS A 459 23.52 -11.79 12.44
C HIS A 459 24.36 -12.52 11.37
N ASP A 460 24.43 -13.85 11.40
CA ASP A 460 25.11 -14.64 10.34
C ASP A 460 24.21 -14.95 9.12
N ILE A 461 22.94 -14.53 9.14
CA ILE A 461 21.96 -14.90 8.10
C ILE A 461 21.65 -13.71 7.16
N PHE A 462 22.09 -12.50 7.49
CA PHE A 462 21.65 -11.28 6.78
C PHE A 462 22.27 -11.05 5.39
N GLN A 463 23.26 -11.86 4.97
CA GLN A 463 23.60 -11.93 3.53
C GLN A 463 22.62 -12.81 2.72
N GLY A 464 21.67 -13.48 3.37
CA GLY A 464 20.72 -14.39 2.74
C GLY A 464 19.26 -13.93 2.64
N ILE A 465 18.84 -12.85 3.30
CA ILE A 465 17.41 -12.46 3.48
C ILE A 465 16.92 -11.42 2.45
N LEU A 466 17.79 -10.85 1.61
CA LEU A 466 17.34 -9.90 0.56
C LEU A 466 16.52 -10.55 -0.59
N TYR A 467 16.31 -11.87 -0.57
CA TYR A 467 15.69 -12.66 -1.65
C TYR A 467 14.84 -13.82 -1.10
N MET A 468 14.00 -13.58 -0.08
CA MET A 468 13.08 -14.60 0.43
C MET A 468 11.64 -14.09 0.38
N ASP A 469 10.76 -14.84 -0.30
CA ASP A 469 9.34 -14.53 -0.42
C ASP A 469 8.53 -15.40 0.56
N LEU A 470 7.61 -14.81 1.32
CA LEU A 470 6.58 -15.54 2.07
C LEU A 470 5.38 -15.79 1.16
N ILE A 471 5.02 -17.04 0.96
CA ILE A 471 3.83 -17.45 0.21
C ILE A 471 2.90 -18.27 1.09
N SER A 472 1.59 -18.20 0.83
CA SER A 472 0.61 -18.98 1.57
C SER A 472 -0.59 -19.39 0.70
N ASN A 473 -1.37 -20.35 1.20
CA ASN A 473 -2.62 -20.81 0.57
C ASN A 473 -2.48 -21.20 -0.91
N TYR A 474 -1.39 -21.91 -1.24
CA TYR A 474 -1.01 -22.21 -2.63
C TYR A 474 -1.20 -23.69 -2.99
N MET A 475 -1.97 -24.48 -2.23
CA MET A 475 -2.13 -25.91 -2.52
C MET A 475 -2.73 -26.19 -3.91
N THR A 476 -3.53 -25.28 -4.46
CA THR A 476 -4.07 -25.39 -5.82
C THR A 476 -3.11 -24.92 -6.91
N ASP A 477 -2.00 -24.26 -6.55
CA ASP A 477 -0.95 -23.84 -7.49
C ASP A 477 0.07 -24.97 -7.69
N ASP A 478 0.11 -25.52 -8.89
CA ASP A 478 0.97 -26.67 -9.23
C ASP A 478 2.46 -26.39 -9.02
N SER A 479 2.92 -25.16 -9.27
CA SER A 479 4.32 -24.80 -9.14
C SER A 479 4.75 -24.76 -7.67
N SER A 480 3.97 -24.09 -6.82
CA SER A 480 4.26 -23.93 -5.41
C SER A 480 4.05 -25.22 -4.62
N ARG A 481 3.03 -26.00 -4.98
CA ARG A 481 2.82 -27.34 -4.41
C ARG A 481 3.97 -28.28 -4.77
N ARG A 482 4.53 -28.21 -5.98
CA ARG A 482 5.72 -28.99 -6.33
C ARG A 482 6.91 -28.67 -5.43
N MET A 483 7.17 -27.39 -5.17
CA MET A 483 8.24 -26.99 -4.24
C MET A 483 7.99 -27.50 -2.81
N LEU A 484 6.74 -27.50 -2.35
CA LEU A 484 6.36 -28.07 -1.06
C LEU A 484 6.61 -29.58 -1.03
N ASN A 485 6.18 -30.30 -2.08
CA ASN A 485 6.38 -31.74 -2.23
C ASN A 485 7.86 -32.11 -2.24
N GLU A 486 8.73 -31.33 -2.89
CA GLU A 486 10.18 -31.55 -2.85
C GLU A 486 10.72 -31.47 -1.41
N LEU A 487 10.25 -30.50 -0.63
CA LEU A 487 10.66 -30.34 0.77
C LEU A 487 10.06 -31.41 1.70
N THR A 488 8.79 -31.81 1.52
CA THR A 488 8.16 -32.88 2.30
C THR A 488 8.77 -34.23 1.95
N GLN A 489 9.05 -34.51 0.68
CA GLN A 489 9.69 -35.76 0.27
C GLN A 489 11.08 -35.89 0.90
N LYS A 490 11.84 -34.79 0.97
CA LYS A 490 13.16 -34.77 1.61
C LYS A 490 13.08 -34.93 3.14
N THR A 491 12.03 -34.42 3.77
CA THR A 491 11.94 -34.34 5.24
C THR A 491 11.18 -35.52 5.85
N PHE A 492 10.07 -35.92 5.23
CA PHE A 492 9.10 -36.90 5.74
C PHE A 492 8.81 -38.04 4.75
N GLY A 493 9.22 -37.93 3.49
CA GLY A 493 9.08 -39.01 2.51
C GLY A 493 7.73 -39.13 1.82
N PHE A 494 6.87 -38.10 1.90
CA PHE A 494 5.56 -38.06 1.24
C PHE A 494 5.33 -36.80 0.40
N ASP A 495 4.29 -36.83 -0.44
CA ASP A 495 3.80 -35.71 -1.24
C ASP A 495 2.26 -35.54 -1.13
N PHE A 496 1.75 -34.43 -1.65
CA PHE A 496 0.31 -34.13 -1.66
C PHE A 496 -0.39 -34.40 -3.01
N GLU A 497 0.30 -34.97 -4.00
CA GLU A 497 -0.23 -35.07 -5.37
C GLU A 497 -1.44 -35.99 -5.47
N GLY A 498 -1.38 -37.17 -4.84
CA GLY A 498 -2.50 -38.12 -4.81
C GLY A 498 -3.73 -37.52 -4.15
N TRP A 499 -3.52 -36.76 -3.08
CA TRP A 499 -4.57 -36.10 -2.33
C TRP A 499 -5.27 -34.98 -3.13
N VAL A 500 -4.48 -34.08 -3.74
CA VAL A 500 -5.02 -32.96 -4.52
C VAL A 500 -5.63 -33.43 -5.85
N LYS A 501 -4.94 -34.28 -6.62
CA LYS A 501 -5.46 -34.79 -7.90
C LYS A 501 -6.67 -35.70 -7.72
N GLY A 502 -6.77 -36.37 -6.57
CA GLY A 502 -7.95 -37.15 -6.18
C GLY A 502 -9.19 -36.30 -5.87
N GLY A 503 -9.06 -34.97 -5.80
CA GLY A 503 -10.17 -34.08 -5.47
C GLY A 503 -10.54 -34.09 -3.99
N TYR A 504 -9.61 -34.50 -3.12
CA TYR A 504 -9.85 -34.64 -1.69
C TYR A 504 -9.49 -33.39 -0.89
N PHE A 505 -8.76 -32.43 -1.47
CA PHE A 505 -8.44 -31.15 -0.85
C PHE A 505 -9.65 -30.19 -0.86
N GLU A 506 -10.08 -29.72 0.32
CA GLU A 506 -11.27 -28.86 0.47
C GLU A 506 -10.97 -27.40 0.88
N GLY A 507 -9.70 -27.03 1.02
CA GLY A 507 -9.29 -25.66 1.37
C GLY A 507 -8.98 -25.42 2.84
N ASP A 508 -9.22 -26.40 3.73
CA ASP A 508 -8.96 -26.26 5.17
C ASP A 508 -7.47 -26.30 5.53
N TYR A 509 -6.65 -26.97 4.71
CA TYR A 509 -5.20 -27.03 4.86
C TYR A 509 -4.53 -25.85 4.14
N ILE A 510 -3.95 -24.94 4.91
CA ILE A 510 -3.36 -23.68 4.42
C ILE A 510 -1.86 -23.68 4.71
N PRO A 511 -0.99 -23.97 3.72
CA PRO A 511 0.45 -23.94 3.91
C PRO A 511 0.96 -22.50 3.93
N TYR A 512 1.96 -22.23 4.77
CA TYR A 512 2.73 -20.99 4.81
C TYR A 512 4.21 -21.32 4.67
N SER A 513 4.87 -20.73 3.68
CA SER A 513 6.24 -21.08 3.36
C SER A 513 7.13 -19.92 2.98
N PHE A 514 8.39 -20.03 3.34
CA PHE A 514 9.44 -19.19 2.79
C PHE A 514 10.05 -19.85 1.55
N VAL A 515 10.19 -19.06 0.49
CA VAL A 515 10.80 -19.46 -0.78
C VAL A 515 12.04 -18.60 -1.03
N LYS A 516 13.14 -19.23 -1.43
CA LYS A 516 14.39 -18.58 -1.83
C LYS A 516 14.88 -19.19 -3.13
N ASP A 517 15.23 -18.34 -4.10
CA ASP A 517 15.82 -18.78 -5.39
C ASP A 517 14.98 -19.86 -6.10
N GLY A 518 13.64 -19.77 -5.99
CA GLY A 518 12.72 -20.76 -6.56
C GLY A 518 12.65 -22.09 -5.81
N MET A 519 13.13 -22.15 -4.56
CA MET A 519 13.08 -23.34 -3.70
C MET A 519 12.38 -23.03 -2.38
N MET A 520 11.50 -23.93 -1.93
CA MET A 520 10.87 -23.82 -0.62
C MET A 520 11.85 -24.25 0.47
N ILE A 521 12.16 -23.35 1.40
CA ILE A 521 13.18 -23.57 2.42
C ILE A 521 12.59 -23.87 3.80
N SER A 522 11.35 -23.48 4.05
CA SER A 522 10.66 -23.73 5.32
C SER A 522 9.16 -23.64 5.12
N ASN A 523 8.43 -24.52 5.80
CA ASN A 523 6.96 -24.58 5.80
C ASN A 523 6.42 -24.72 7.24
N VAL A 524 5.26 -24.12 7.46
CA VAL A 524 4.32 -24.41 8.55
C VAL A 524 2.93 -24.38 7.92
N SER A 525 2.14 -25.44 8.08
CA SER A 525 0.78 -25.47 7.56
C SER A 525 -0.22 -25.32 8.70
N ALA A 526 -1.23 -24.48 8.49
CA ALA A 526 -2.35 -24.32 9.38
C ALA A 526 -3.53 -25.10 8.82
N ASN A 527 -4.06 -26.08 9.56
CA ASN A 527 -5.27 -26.80 9.19
C ASN A 527 -6.44 -26.29 10.05
N LYS A 528 -7.53 -25.89 9.41
CA LYS A 528 -8.77 -25.48 10.09
C LYS A 528 -9.51 -26.73 10.54
N MET A 529 -9.71 -26.85 11.84
CA MET A 529 -10.29 -28.04 12.44
C MET A 529 -11.61 -27.71 13.12
N HIS A 530 -12.70 -28.23 12.58
CA HIS A 530 -14.04 -28.10 13.16
C HIS A 530 -14.36 -29.37 13.93
N PHE A 531 -14.49 -29.26 15.25
CA PHE A 531 -14.75 -30.40 16.12
C PHE A 531 -16.12 -30.30 16.79
N LEU A 532 -16.79 -31.45 16.95
CA LEU A 532 -17.89 -31.62 17.88
C LEU A 532 -17.36 -32.29 19.15
N GLN A 533 -17.22 -31.51 20.22
CA GLN A 533 -16.76 -31.96 21.53
C GLN A 533 -17.96 -32.09 22.48
N ARG A 534 -18.39 -33.33 22.73
CA ARG A 534 -19.55 -33.67 23.59
C ARG A 534 -20.81 -32.86 23.22
N GLY A 535 -21.03 -32.69 21.91
CA GLY A 535 -22.16 -31.93 21.36
C GLY A 535 -21.95 -30.42 21.25
N ILE A 536 -20.77 -29.89 21.61
CA ILE A 536 -20.42 -28.48 21.47
C ILE A 536 -19.43 -28.31 20.33
N GLU A 537 -19.73 -27.42 19.39
CA GLU A 537 -18.82 -27.11 18.29
C GLU A 537 -17.62 -26.28 18.77
N LYS A 538 -16.44 -26.63 18.26
CA LYS A 538 -15.15 -25.99 18.54
C LYS A 538 -14.36 -25.80 17.26
N ASN A 539 -13.75 -24.64 17.11
CA ASN A 539 -12.94 -24.26 15.97
C ASN A 539 -11.48 -24.17 16.43
N TYR A 540 -10.66 -25.13 16.03
CA TYR A 540 -9.24 -25.15 16.35
C TYR A 540 -8.39 -24.95 15.11
N ILE A 541 -7.15 -24.54 15.30
CA ILE A 541 -6.12 -24.59 14.27
C ILE A 541 -5.08 -25.62 14.66
N GLN A 542 -4.87 -26.61 13.79
CA GLN A 542 -3.77 -27.54 13.93
C GLN A 542 -2.57 -27.05 13.12
N LEU A 543 -1.39 -26.96 13.75
CA LEU A 543 -0.15 -26.77 13.00
C LEU A 543 0.39 -28.12 12.57
N GLY A 544 0.56 -28.30 11.25
CA GLY A 544 1.05 -29.52 10.62
C GLY A 544 2.19 -29.24 9.65
N THR A 545 2.85 -30.31 9.20
CA THR A 545 3.93 -30.26 8.20
C THR A 545 4.99 -29.16 8.49
N VAL A 546 5.37 -29.01 9.77
CA VAL A 546 6.36 -28.01 10.20
C VAL A 546 7.76 -28.50 9.86
N MET A 547 8.43 -27.83 8.93
CA MET A 547 9.74 -28.24 8.46
C MET A 547 10.58 -27.07 7.94
N THR A 548 11.89 -27.24 8.02
CA THR A 548 12.88 -26.35 7.39
C THR A 548 13.92 -27.24 6.73
N ASP A 549 14.29 -26.88 5.50
CA ASP A 549 15.38 -27.53 4.76
C ASP A 549 16.64 -27.56 5.63
N GLU A 550 17.35 -28.67 5.61
CA GLU A 550 18.50 -28.93 6.50
C GLU A 550 19.55 -27.81 6.45
N ALA A 551 19.84 -27.25 5.27
CA ALA A 551 20.81 -26.17 5.10
C ALA A 551 20.36 -24.84 5.72
N TYR A 552 19.05 -24.70 6.00
CA TYR A 552 18.41 -23.47 6.50
C TYR A 552 17.92 -23.61 7.95
N ARG A 553 18.12 -24.76 8.60
CA ARG A 553 17.74 -24.99 10.00
C ARG A 553 18.51 -24.09 10.97
N LYS A 554 17.94 -23.87 12.15
CA LYS A 554 18.49 -23.03 13.24
C LYS A 554 18.65 -21.54 12.89
N GLN A 555 18.05 -21.09 11.78
CA GLN A 555 18.06 -19.70 11.33
C GLN A 555 16.77 -18.93 11.72
N GLY A 556 15.84 -19.59 12.42
CA GLY A 556 14.61 -18.98 12.92
C GLY A 556 13.42 -18.97 11.94
N PHE A 557 13.54 -19.57 10.75
CA PHE A 557 12.47 -19.55 9.74
C PHE A 557 11.16 -20.21 10.21
N ALA A 558 11.21 -21.45 10.71
CA ALA A 558 10.02 -22.11 11.25
C ALA A 558 9.37 -21.30 12.39
N GLY A 559 10.18 -20.69 13.28
CA GLY A 559 9.67 -19.84 14.36
C GLY A 559 8.91 -18.61 13.84
N LYS A 560 9.43 -17.95 12.79
CA LYS A 560 8.76 -16.81 12.15
C LYS A 560 7.43 -17.23 11.48
N LEU A 561 7.39 -18.41 10.86
CA LEU A 561 6.16 -18.93 10.27
C LEU A 561 5.12 -19.27 11.35
N ILE A 562 5.54 -19.90 12.45
CA ILE A 562 4.66 -20.15 13.61
C ILE A 562 4.13 -18.84 14.17
N GLU A 563 4.98 -17.84 14.38
CA GLU A 563 4.56 -16.53 14.86
C GLU A 563 3.52 -15.88 13.92
N HIS A 564 3.74 -15.99 12.61
CA HIS A 564 2.80 -15.52 11.61
C HIS A 564 1.44 -16.21 11.75
N VAL A 565 1.42 -17.55 11.81
CA VAL A 565 0.18 -18.33 11.93
C VAL A 565 -0.54 -18.03 13.25
N ILE A 566 0.18 -17.92 14.38
CA ILE A 566 -0.42 -17.53 15.67
C ILE A 566 -1.10 -16.16 15.54
N ARG A 567 -0.39 -15.14 15.02
CA ARG A 567 -0.97 -13.80 14.83
C ARG A 567 -2.18 -13.80 13.90
N THR A 568 -2.22 -14.70 12.92
CA THR A 568 -3.34 -14.82 11.98
C THR A 568 -4.60 -15.39 12.62
N TYR A 569 -4.49 -16.38 13.52
CA TYR A 569 -5.66 -17.14 13.97
C TYR A 569 -5.98 -17.07 15.46
N GLU A 570 -5.05 -16.65 16.33
CA GLU A 570 -5.21 -16.77 17.80
C GLU A 570 -6.45 -16.06 18.35
N ASN A 571 -6.94 -15.00 17.69
CA ASN A 571 -8.15 -14.28 18.11
C ASN A 571 -9.45 -14.79 17.47
N ASP A 572 -9.35 -15.68 16.48
CA ASP A 572 -10.46 -16.15 15.64
C ASP A 572 -10.70 -17.68 15.80
N CYS A 573 -10.09 -18.32 16.79
CA CYS A 573 -10.27 -19.75 17.09
C CYS A 573 -10.33 -20.02 18.60
N ASP A 574 -10.86 -21.18 18.98
CA ASP A 574 -10.90 -21.66 20.37
C ASP A 574 -9.52 -22.12 20.87
N GLY A 575 -8.57 -22.35 19.97
CA GLY A 575 -7.21 -22.74 20.32
C GLY A 575 -6.37 -23.23 19.14
N ILE A 576 -5.05 -23.24 19.34
CA ILE A 576 -4.06 -23.72 18.39
C ILE A 576 -3.32 -24.90 18.99
N TYR A 577 -3.19 -26.01 18.27
CA TYR A 577 -2.50 -27.21 18.75
C TYR A 577 -1.61 -27.83 17.68
N LEU A 578 -0.72 -28.73 18.08
CA LEU A 578 0.11 -29.51 17.17
C LEU A 578 0.67 -30.76 17.84
N PHE A 579 1.01 -31.74 17.00
CA PHE A 579 1.75 -32.94 17.39
C PHE A 579 3.22 -32.73 17.01
N GLY A 580 4.04 -32.45 18.02
CA GLY A 580 5.43 -32.08 17.82
C GLY A 580 6.37 -33.26 18.07
N ASN A 581 7.32 -33.48 17.16
CA ASN A 581 8.38 -34.47 17.34
C ASN A 581 9.17 -34.21 18.63
N LEU A 582 9.67 -35.27 19.27
CA LEU A 582 10.40 -35.17 20.54
C LEU A 582 11.61 -34.23 20.49
N GLY A 583 12.31 -34.20 19.34
CA GLY A 583 13.46 -33.32 19.12
C GLY A 583 13.11 -31.82 19.00
N ALA A 584 11.83 -31.46 18.92
CA ALA A 584 11.36 -30.09 18.73
C ALA A 584 10.62 -29.52 19.97
N VAL A 585 10.63 -30.23 21.10
CA VAL A 585 9.92 -29.81 22.33
C VAL A 585 10.32 -28.39 22.78
N ASP A 586 11.63 -28.14 22.92
CA ASP A 586 12.14 -26.82 23.32
C ASP A 586 11.77 -25.72 22.31
N PHE A 587 11.63 -26.08 21.03
CA PHE A 587 11.26 -25.14 20.00
C PHE A 587 9.80 -24.70 20.19
N TYR A 588 8.85 -25.61 20.39
CA TYR A 588 7.45 -25.23 20.58
C TYR A 588 7.19 -24.51 21.90
N ILE A 589 7.88 -24.88 22.99
CA ILE A 589 7.80 -24.15 24.27
C ILE A 589 8.29 -22.71 24.12
N LYS A 590 9.40 -22.47 23.39
CA LYS A 590 9.90 -21.11 23.11
C LYS A 590 8.95 -20.27 22.26
N ASN A 591 8.13 -20.91 21.42
CA ASN A 591 7.06 -20.25 20.67
C ASN A 591 5.76 -20.10 21.50
N GLY A 592 5.83 -20.34 22.81
CA GLY A 592 4.76 -20.10 23.78
C GLY A 592 3.65 -21.16 23.79
N PHE A 593 3.90 -22.35 23.25
CA PHE A 593 3.02 -23.50 23.46
C PHE A 593 3.29 -24.16 24.81
N ARG A 594 2.24 -24.80 25.36
CA ARG A 594 2.33 -25.65 26.55
C ARG A 594 2.09 -27.10 26.15
N MET A 595 2.70 -28.03 26.86
CA MET A 595 2.41 -29.46 26.69
C MET A 595 1.13 -29.84 27.43
N ILE A 596 0.39 -30.78 26.88
CA ILE A 596 -0.80 -31.38 27.49
C ILE A 596 -0.84 -32.86 27.11
N ASN A 597 -1.42 -33.68 27.98
CA ASN A 597 -1.64 -35.09 27.68
C ASN A 597 -3.04 -35.33 27.12
N GLN A 598 -3.22 -36.48 26.48
CA GLN A 598 -4.53 -36.98 26.08
C GLN A 598 -4.80 -38.34 26.73
N TYR A 599 -5.95 -38.96 26.48
CA TYR A 599 -6.26 -40.27 27.05
C TYR A 599 -6.56 -41.28 25.95
N ARG A 600 -5.86 -42.41 25.90
CA ARG A 600 -6.16 -43.48 24.95
C ARG A 600 -7.18 -44.46 25.53
N TYR A 601 -7.97 -45.06 24.64
CA TYR A 601 -9.04 -45.97 25.00
C TYR A 601 -8.81 -47.37 24.41
N PHE A 602 -9.00 -48.38 25.25
CA PHE A 602 -8.90 -49.80 24.87
C PHE A 602 -10.18 -50.52 25.25
N VAL A 603 -10.71 -51.32 24.34
CA VAL A 603 -11.88 -52.15 24.60
C VAL A 603 -11.48 -53.26 25.58
N LYS A 604 -12.29 -53.47 26.62
CA LYS A 604 -12.06 -54.56 27.58
C LYS A 604 -12.30 -55.91 26.90
N GLU A 605 -11.46 -56.88 27.23
CA GLU A 605 -11.46 -58.22 26.62
C GLU A 605 -12.84 -58.90 26.70
N GLU A 606 -13.59 -58.74 27.80
CA GLU A 606 -14.93 -59.33 27.95
C GLU A 606 -15.98 -58.81 26.97
N HIS A 607 -15.72 -57.68 26.30
CA HIS A 607 -16.58 -57.05 25.31
C HIS A 607 -16.16 -57.34 23.87
N ILE A 608 -14.99 -57.97 23.65
CA ILE A 608 -14.54 -58.43 22.34
C ILE A 608 -15.16 -59.82 22.08
N LYS A 609 -16.45 -59.83 21.73
CA LYS A 609 -17.21 -61.05 21.46
C LYS A 609 -17.75 -61.04 20.04
N LYS A 610 -17.55 -62.14 19.32
CA LYS A 610 -18.12 -62.31 17.98
C LYS A 610 -19.64 -62.25 18.05
N CYS A 611 -20.25 -61.35 17.27
CA CYS A 611 -21.70 -61.30 17.09
C CYS A 611 -22.11 -61.95 15.76
N ALA A 612 -23.42 -62.17 15.59
CA ALA A 612 -24.02 -62.64 14.35
C ALA A 612 -24.21 -61.48 13.35
N GLY A 613 -24.09 -61.76 12.05
CA GLY A 613 -24.21 -60.74 11.00
C GLY A 613 -23.12 -60.87 9.94
N SER A 614 -23.13 -59.96 8.97
CA SER A 614 -22.08 -59.88 7.94
C SER A 614 -20.77 -59.42 8.58
N ARG A 615 -19.66 -60.05 8.15
CA ARG A 615 -18.32 -59.65 8.56
C ARG A 615 -17.88 -58.42 7.76
N PHE A 616 -16.99 -57.64 8.36
CA PHE A 616 -16.29 -56.59 7.64
C PHE A 616 -15.40 -57.20 6.55
N ALA A 617 -15.52 -56.72 5.32
CA ALA A 617 -14.74 -57.15 4.17
C ALA A 617 -13.96 -55.97 3.55
N PRO A 618 -12.75 -56.20 2.98
CA PRO A 618 -11.93 -55.11 2.44
C PRO A 618 -12.57 -54.39 1.26
N VAL A 619 -12.66 -53.06 1.34
CA VAL A 619 -13.29 -52.21 0.31
C VAL A 619 -12.43 -52.12 -0.95
N LYS A 620 -11.10 -52.23 -0.84
CA LYS A 620 -10.18 -52.21 -2.00
C LYS A 620 -10.52 -53.25 -3.08
N ASN A 621 -11.19 -54.34 -2.70
CA ASN A 621 -11.59 -55.42 -3.60
C ASN A 621 -13.04 -55.30 -4.09
N MET A 622 -13.74 -54.20 -3.75
CA MET A 622 -15.14 -53.95 -4.10
C MET A 622 -15.27 -53.00 -5.30
N GLY A 623 -16.47 -52.92 -5.88
CA GLY A 623 -16.74 -52.05 -7.03
C GLY A 623 -16.79 -50.56 -6.68
N GLU A 624 -16.75 -49.71 -7.71
CA GLU A 624 -16.73 -48.24 -7.58
C GLU A 624 -17.95 -47.69 -6.82
N ASP A 625 -19.09 -48.37 -6.84
CA ASP A 625 -20.29 -47.99 -6.09
C ASP A 625 -20.04 -47.95 -4.57
N ILE A 626 -19.30 -48.94 -4.03
CA ILE A 626 -18.97 -48.99 -2.60
C ILE A 626 -17.95 -47.91 -2.25
N LYS A 627 -16.99 -47.64 -3.15
CA LYS A 627 -16.04 -46.55 -2.97
C LYS A 627 -16.72 -45.19 -2.96
N ASN A 628 -17.63 -44.92 -3.90
CA ASN A 628 -18.43 -43.69 -3.89
C ASN A 628 -19.28 -43.57 -2.62
N LYS A 629 -19.83 -44.70 -2.13
CA LYS A 629 -20.54 -44.75 -0.86
C LYS A 629 -19.64 -44.40 0.32
N TYR A 630 -18.42 -44.92 0.36
CA TYR A 630 -17.42 -44.56 1.37
C TYR A 630 -17.14 -43.06 1.38
N LEU A 631 -16.87 -42.45 0.21
CA LEU A 631 -16.63 -41.01 0.09
C LEU A 631 -17.81 -40.17 0.64
N GLN A 632 -19.04 -40.58 0.36
CA GLN A 632 -20.23 -39.92 0.90
C GLN A 632 -20.37 -40.12 2.42
N MET A 633 -20.01 -41.31 2.92
CA MET A 633 -20.09 -41.63 4.34
C MET A 633 -19.06 -40.86 5.16
N VAL A 634 -17.86 -40.61 4.62
CA VAL A 634 -16.85 -39.77 5.29
C VAL A 634 -17.40 -38.34 5.54
N ARG A 635 -18.20 -37.80 4.61
CA ARG A 635 -18.80 -36.47 4.73
C ARG A 635 -19.99 -36.41 5.68
N ASN A 636 -20.84 -37.42 5.63
CA ASN A 636 -22.20 -37.36 6.19
C ASN A 636 -22.48 -38.50 7.19
N SER A 637 -21.45 -39.10 7.78
CA SER A 637 -21.62 -40.14 8.80
C SER A 637 -22.24 -39.58 10.08
N TYR A 638 -23.00 -40.42 10.76
CA TYR A 638 -23.33 -40.24 12.16
C TYR A 638 -22.06 -40.18 13.02
N PHE A 639 -22.06 -39.31 14.03
CA PHE A 639 -20.92 -39.14 14.94
C PHE A 639 -20.98 -40.17 16.07
N ILE A 640 -20.02 -41.09 16.07
CA ILE A 640 -19.90 -42.16 17.08
C ILE A 640 -18.78 -41.89 18.10
N SER A 641 -18.20 -40.68 18.06
CA SER A 641 -17.15 -40.20 18.98
C SER A 641 -17.68 -39.02 19.80
N SER A 642 -17.26 -38.93 21.07
CA SER A 642 -17.47 -37.75 21.91
C SER A 642 -16.58 -36.56 21.52
N PHE A 643 -15.58 -36.79 20.67
CA PHE A 643 -14.70 -35.76 20.13
C PHE A 643 -14.43 -36.08 18.67
N GLU A 644 -15.28 -35.53 17.79
CA GLU A 644 -15.34 -35.88 16.37
C GLU A 644 -14.94 -34.68 15.50
N GLN A 645 -14.11 -34.90 14.47
CA GLN A 645 -13.84 -33.86 13.48
C GLN A 645 -14.98 -33.82 12.46
N ILE A 646 -15.70 -32.71 12.40
CA ILE A 646 -16.83 -32.49 11.50
C ILE A 646 -16.36 -32.37 10.05
N ASN A 647 -15.33 -31.56 9.78
CA ASN A 647 -14.75 -31.36 8.45
C ASN A 647 -13.66 -32.41 8.13
N LYS A 648 -13.86 -33.67 8.52
CA LYS A 648 -12.84 -34.73 8.40
C LYS A 648 -12.57 -35.19 6.98
N TYR A 649 -13.40 -34.85 5.99
CA TYR A 649 -13.28 -35.40 4.65
C TYR A 649 -11.90 -35.22 4.04
N GLY A 650 -11.36 -34.00 4.05
CA GLY A 650 -10.04 -33.77 3.48
C GLY A 650 -8.97 -34.64 4.14
N LEU A 651 -8.88 -34.60 5.46
CA LEU A 651 -7.79 -35.27 6.17
C LEU A 651 -7.97 -36.78 6.26
N GLN A 652 -9.18 -37.29 6.47
CA GLN A 652 -9.45 -38.72 6.44
C GLN A 652 -9.11 -39.30 5.07
N MET A 653 -9.45 -38.61 3.97
CA MET A 653 -9.10 -39.05 2.62
C MET A 653 -7.60 -38.96 2.33
N PHE A 654 -6.82 -38.17 3.07
CA PHE A 654 -5.36 -38.21 2.98
C PHE A 654 -4.81 -39.58 3.38
N TYR A 655 -5.39 -40.20 4.42
CA TYR A 655 -4.98 -41.51 4.91
C TYR A 655 -5.64 -42.67 4.16
N THR A 656 -6.91 -42.54 3.76
CA THR A 656 -7.72 -43.68 3.31
C THR A 656 -8.04 -43.71 1.82
N ALA A 657 -7.49 -42.78 1.02
CA ALA A 657 -7.70 -42.77 -0.44
C ALA A 657 -7.29 -44.07 -1.15
N GLY A 658 -6.29 -44.79 -0.61
CA GLY A 658 -5.86 -46.10 -1.11
C GLY A 658 -6.83 -47.25 -0.79
N LEU A 659 -7.74 -47.05 0.17
CA LEU A 659 -8.72 -48.02 0.67
C LEU A 659 -8.12 -49.31 1.24
N ASP A 660 -6.81 -49.35 1.46
CA ASP A 660 -6.06 -50.52 1.93
C ASP A 660 -6.58 -51.02 3.28
N ASN A 661 -6.95 -50.07 4.14
CA ASN A 661 -7.33 -50.30 5.52
C ASN A 661 -8.82 -50.01 5.80
N VAL A 662 -9.62 -49.90 4.74
CA VAL A 662 -11.06 -49.61 4.81
C VAL A 662 -11.84 -50.91 4.61
N LEU A 663 -12.68 -51.24 5.58
CA LEU A 663 -13.56 -52.39 5.55
C LEU A 663 -15.02 -51.96 5.51
N TYR A 664 -15.89 -52.82 4.97
CA TYR A 664 -17.33 -52.60 4.88
C TYR A 664 -18.13 -53.82 5.31
N ALA A 665 -19.19 -53.59 6.09
CA ALA A 665 -20.18 -54.58 6.50
C ALA A 665 -21.56 -54.22 5.91
N GLU A 666 -22.10 -55.10 5.07
CA GLU A 666 -23.28 -54.81 4.25
C GLU A 666 -24.59 -54.78 5.04
N ASP A 667 -24.76 -55.67 6.02
CA ASP A 667 -26.00 -55.82 6.79
C ASP A 667 -26.32 -54.62 7.68
N ILE A 668 -25.27 -53.95 8.17
CA ILE A 668 -25.37 -52.76 9.02
C ILE A 668 -25.00 -51.47 8.29
N ASP A 669 -24.73 -51.53 6.98
CA ASP A 669 -24.29 -50.40 6.15
C ASP A 669 -23.24 -49.51 6.83
N CYS A 670 -22.13 -50.15 7.22
CA CYS A 670 -21.11 -49.52 8.04
C CYS A 670 -19.71 -49.74 7.46
N PHE A 671 -18.90 -48.69 7.45
CA PHE A 671 -17.47 -48.76 7.18
C PHE A 671 -16.67 -48.69 8.48
N ALA A 672 -15.58 -49.43 8.52
CA ALA A 672 -14.58 -49.36 9.57
C ALA A 672 -13.21 -49.10 8.93
N VAL A 673 -12.44 -48.19 9.52
CA VAL A 673 -11.03 -47.98 9.18
C VAL A 673 -10.21 -48.59 10.30
N ILE A 674 -9.37 -49.56 9.94
CA ILE A 674 -8.51 -50.27 10.88
C ILE A 674 -7.05 -49.93 10.63
N ASP A 675 -6.21 -50.15 11.62
CA ASP A 675 -4.76 -50.07 11.50
C ASP A 675 -4.16 -51.18 12.36
N ASP A 676 -3.21 -51.94 11.80
CA ASP A 676 -2.59 -53.11 12.42
C ASP A 676 -1.06 -53.01 12.50
N GLU A 677 -0.45 -51.88 12.12
CA GLU A 677 1.01 -51.71 12.12
C GLU A 677 1.60 -51.71 13.55
N ASP A 678 1.04 -50.90 14.46
CA ASP A 678 1.49 -50.77 15.86
C ASP A 678 0.42 -51.27 16.85
N GLY A 679 -0.15 -52.43 16.53
CA GLY A 679 -1.26 -53.05 17.25
C GLY A 679 -2.62 -52.59 16.73
N LEU A 680 -3.63 -53.45 16.94
CA LEU A 680 -4.91 -53.28 16.26
C LEU A 680 -5.70 -52.09 16.81
N ALA A 681 -5.96 -51.12 15.94
CA ALA A 681 -6.71 -49.91 16.23
C ALA A 681 -7.92 -49.78 15.29
N LEU A 682 -9.08 -49.45 15.86
CA LEU A 682 -10.24 -49.00 15.12
C LEU A 682 -10.16 -47.47 15.01
N GLN A 683 -9.64 -46.96 13.90
CA GLN A 683 -9.35 -45.55 13.69
C GLN A 683 -10.61 -44.73 13.34
N SER A 684 -11.58 -45.33 12.66
CA SER A 684 -12.83 -44.64 12.29
C SER A 684 -13.96 -45.64 12.05
N VAL A 685 -15.19 -45.22 12.33
CA VAL A 685 -16.42 -45.95 11.99
C VAL A 685 -17.37 -44.97 11.31
N LEU A 686 -17.91 -45.36 10.16
CA LEU A 686 -18.78 -44.50 9.36
C LEU A 686 -20.08 -45.24 9.05
N CYS A 687 -21.18 -44.72 9.57
CA CYS A 687 -22.53 -45.24 9.37
C CYS A 687 -23.52 -44.07 9.25
N LYS A 688 -24.67 -44.27 8.59
CA LYS A 688 -25.67 -43.20 8.43
C LYS A 688 -26.52 -42.95 9.67
N GLU A 689 -26.78 -44.03 10.40
CA GLU A 689 -27.59 -44.03 11.61
C GLU A 689 -26.77 -44.55 12.78
N LYS A 690 -27.25 -44.30 13.99
CA LYS A 690 -26.58 -44.77 15.20
C LYS A 690 -26.50 -46.30 15.22
N ILE A 691 -25.30 -46.83 15.38
CA ILE A 691 -25.02 -48.27 15.57
C ILE A 691 -24.31 -48.45 16.90
N ALA A 692 -24.64 -49.53 17.61
CA ALA A 692 -23.94 -49.86 18.86
C ALA A 692 -22.47 -50.21 18.58
N LEU A 693 -21.54 -49.64 19.35
CA LEU A 693 -20.12 -49.90 19.16
C LEU A 693 -19.77 -51.40 19.33
N THR A 694 -20.49 -52.11 20.19
CA THR A 694 -20.39 -53.57 20.36
C THR A 694 -20.74 -54.35 19.10
N ASP A 695 -21.70 -53.87 18.30
CA ASP A 695 -22.08 -54.49 17.03
C ASP A 695 -20.98 -54.34 15.98
N VAL A 696 -20.28 -53.21 15.97
CA VAL A 696 -19.13 -52.98 15.10
C VAL A 696 -17.96 -53.86 15.52
N ILE A 697 -17.56 -53.79 16.80
CA ILE A 697 -16.43 -54.57 17.34
C ILE A 697 -16.64 -56.08 17.14
N GLY A 698 -17.84 -56.59 17.41
CA GLY A 698 -18.15 -58.01 17.29
C GLY A 698 -18.15 -58.55 15.85
N ARG A 699 -18.16 -57.67 14.85
CA ARG A 699 -18.09 -58.01 13.40
C ARG A 699 -16.68 -57.97 12.84
N LEU A 700 -15.75 -57.27 13.51
CA LEU A 700 -14.33 -57.29 13.13
C LEU A 700 -13.76 -58.69 13.35
N ASP A 701 -12.91 -59.15 12.42
CA ASP A 701 -12.18 -60.40 12.60
C ASP A 701 -10.84 -60.10 13.29
N LEU A 702 -10.88 -60.06 14.62
CA LEU A 702 -9.76 -59.68 15.46
C LEU A 702 -8.98 -60.94 15.85
N GLU A 703 -7.68 -61.01 15.52
CA GLU A 703 -6.78 -62.06 16.00
C GLU A 703 -6.20 -61.75 17.39
N THR A 704 -6.30 -60.49 17.83
CA THR A 704 -5.81 -59.99 19.13
C THR A 704 -6.95 -59.78 20.13
N THR A 705 -6.64 -59.90 21.42
CA THR A 705 -7.53 -59.60 22.55
C THR A 705 -7.49 -58.14 22.99
N GLN A 706 -6.65 -57.30 22.36
CA GLN A 706 -6.54 -55.88 22.67
C GLN A 706 -6.88 -55.04 21.44
N LEU A 707 -7.97 -54.29 21.53
CA LEU A 707 -8.42 -53.35 20.48
C LEU A 707 -8.37 -51.92 21.02
N ARG A 708 -7.56 -51.07 20.39
CA ARG A 708 -7.51 -49.63 20.68
C ARG A 708 -8.60 -48.90 19.88
N LEU A 709 -9.25 -47.93 20.49
CA LEU A 709 -10.09 -46.97 19.76
C LEU A 709 -9.23 -45.76 19.38
N GLY A 710 -9.18 -45.44 18.08
CA GLY A 710 -8.49 -44.27 17.55
C GLY A 710 -9.29 -42.98 17.69
N PHE A 711 -10.25 -42.93 18.62
CA PHE A 711 -11.15 -41.80 18.89
C PHE A 711 -11.68 -41.89 20.33
N THR A 712 -12.31 -40.80 20.81
CA THR A 712 -12.94 -40.78 22.14
C THR A 712 -14.32 -41.42 22.07
N PRO A 713 -14.61 -42.55 22.76
CA PRO A 713 -15.93 -43.18 22.69
C PRO A 713 -17.05 -42.26 23.24
N LEU A 714 -18.29 -42.51 22.82
CA LEU A 714 -19.46 -41.85 23.40
C LEU A 714 -19.57 -42.16 24.90
N ASP A 715 -20.18 -41.25 25.66
CA ASP A 715 -20.34 -41.42 27.11
C ASP A 715 -21.07 -42.73 27.48
N GLU A 716 -22.03 -43.13 26.66
CA GLU A 716 -22.76 -44.38 26.80
C GLU A 716 -21.90 -45.63 26.52
N ASP A 717 -20.78 -45.50 25.81
CA ASP A 717 -19.88 -46.60 25.44
C ASP A 717 -18.63 -46.67 26.34
N LEU A 718 -18.43 -45.70 27.24
CA LEU A 718 -17.27 -45.66 28.15
C LEU A 718 -17.16 -46.92 29.03
N TYR A 719 -18.28 -47.58 29.35
CA TYR A 719 -18.25 -48.82 30.13
C TYR A 719 -17.53 -49.97 29.43
N LEU A 720 -17.47 -49.95 28.09
CA LEU A 720 -16.78 -50.93 27.26
C LEU A 720 -15.26 -50.80 27.33
N CYS A 721 -14.76 -49.65 27.78
CA CYS A 721 -13.37 -49.27 27.62
C CYS A 721 -12.63 -49.14 28.96
N THR A 722 -11.33 -49.35 28.92
CA THR A 722 -10.36 -48.78 29.86
C THR A 722 -9.71 -47.56 29.22
N SER A 723 -9.39 -46.54 30.01
CA SER A 723 -8.66 -45.36 29.55
C SER A 723 -7.35 -45.22 30.31
N GLU A 724 -6.32 -44.74 29.62
CA GLU A 724 -5.01 -44.44 30.19
C GLU A 724 -4.52 -43.08 29.73
N LEU A 725 -3.76 -42.40 30.59
CA LEU A 725 -3.08 -41.16 30.23
C LEU A 725 -2.02 -41.47 29.17
N TYR A 726 -2.03 -40.70 28.10
CA TYR A 726 -1.13 -40.87 26.97
C TYR A 726 -0.46 -39.55 26.59
N ASP A 727 0.86 -39.54 26.68
CA ASP A 727 1.70 -38.36 26.44
C ASP A 727 2.28 -38.33 25.01
N GLY A 728 1.96 -39.32 24.16
CA GLY A 728 2.59 -39.47 22.84
C GLY A 728 3.78 -40.44 22.81
N ALA A 729 4.10 -41.11 23.92
CA ALA A 729 5.14 -42.14 24.03
C ALA A 729 6.49 -41.74 23.40
N ASP A 730 7.03 -42.54 22.48
CA ASP A 730 8.30 -42.26 21.80
C ASP A 730 8.12 -41.53 20.46
N ASP A 731 6.88 -41.19 20.09
CA ASP A 731 6.54 -40.65 18.77
C ASP A 731 6.50 -39.11 18.79
N TYR A 732 5.67 -38.54 19.65
CA TYR A 732 5.41 -37.10 19.67
C TYR A 732 5.04 -36.57 21.06
N ARG A 733 4.92 -35.24 21.19
CA ARG A 733 4.28 -34.57 22.32
C ARG A 733 3.17 -33.66 21.80
N LEU A 734 2.04 -33.62 22.50
CA LEU A 734 0.91 -32.74 22.15
C LEU A 734 1.12 -31.36 22.78
N PHE A 735 1.05 -30.33 21.95
CA PHE A 735 1.22 -28.94 22.33
C PHE A 735 -0.04 -28.14 22.05
N TYR A 736 -0.33 -27.15 22.90
CA TYR A 736 -1.49 -26.28 22.75
C TYR A 736 -1.23 -24.82 23.15
N ARG A 737 -2.11 -23.95 22.66
CA ARG A 737 -2.34 -22.55 23.07
C ARG A 737 -3.84 -22.29 23.04
N GLY A 738 -4.35 -21.57 24.05
CA GLY A 738 -5.78 -21.31 24.22
C GLY A 738 -6.38 -22.14 25.36
N GLY A 739 -7.19 -21.49 26.22
CA GLY A 739 -7.70 -22.11 27.46
C GLY A 739 -8.71 -23.23 27.22
N GLU A 740 -9.44 -23.20 26.10
CA GLU A 740 -10.43 -24.23 25.77
C GLU A 740 -9.78 -25.61 25.58
N LEU A 741 -8.53 -25.67 25.08
CA LEU A 741 -7.80 -26.91 24.87
C LEU A 741 -7.32 -27.58 26.18
N GLU A 742 -7.37 -26.89 27.33
CA GLU A 742 -7.15 -27.53 28.63
C GLU A 742 -8.22 -28.60 28.93
N ALA A 743 -9.36 -28.55 28.22
CA ALA A 743 -10.40 -29.56 28.26
C ALA A 743 -9.94 -30.94 27.80
N ILE A 744 -8.92 -31.04 26.93
CA ILE A 744 -8.46 -32.33 26.38
C ILE A 744 -8.04 -33.28 27.50
N GLU A 745 -7.15 -32.84 28.40
CA GLU A 745 -6.71 -33.67 29.52
C GLU A 745 -7.78 -33.76 30.62
N ARG A 746 -8.47 -32.65 30.92
CA ARG A 746 -9.49 -32.57 31.97
C ARG A 746 -10.68 -33.52 31.71
N ASP A 747 -11.14 -33.56 30.46
CA ASP A 747 -12.34 -34.30 30.06
C ASP A 747 -11.99 -35.67 29.44
N LYS A 748 -10.71 -36.07 29.55
CA LYS A 748 -10.11 -37.32 29.08
C LYS A 748 -10.28 -37.58 27.58
N LEU A 749 -10.10 -36.56 26.76
CA LEU A 749 -10.28 -36.66 25.32
C LEU A 749 -9.03 -37.22 24.62
N TYR A 750 -9.27 -37.80 23.44
CA TYR A 750 -8.28 -38.27 22.48
C TYR A 750 -8.58 -37.65 21.12
N PHE A 751 -7.61 -36.94 20.53
CA PHE A 751 -7.73 -36.49 19.14
C PHE A 751 -7.86 -37.71 18.23
N PRO A 752 -8.87 -37.78 17.34
CA PRO A 752 -9.00 -38.89 16.42
C PRO A 752 -7.73 -39.12 15.60
N ASP A 753 -7.31 -40.37 15.39
CA ASP A 753 -6.04 -40.70 14.70
C ASP A 753 -6.01 -40.08 13.28
N LEU A 754 -7.15 -40.09 12.59
CA LEU A 754 -7.29 -39.51 11.23
C LEU A 754 -7.47 -37.98 11.22
N SER A 755 -7.28 -37.31 12.36
CA SER A 755 -7.31 -35.84 12.51
C SER A 755 -5.90 -35.23 12.64
N HIS A 756 -4.86 -36.00 12.33
CA HIS A 756 -3.46 -35.56 12.39
C HIS A 756 -3.00 -35.02 11.02
N ALA A 757 -2.46 -33.80 10.94
CA ALA A 757 -2.14 -33.08 9.69
C ALA A 757 -0.67 -32.74 9.44
#